data_AF-A0A2H6KIK7-F1
#
_entry.id   AF-A0A2H6KIK7-F1
#
_cell.length_a   1.000
_cell.length_b   1.000
_cell.length_c   1.000
_cell.angle_alpha   90.00
_cell.angle_beta   90.00
_cell.angle_gamma   90.00
#
_symmetry.space_group_name_H-M   'P 1'
#
loop_
_entity.id
_entity.type
_entity.pdbx_description
1 polymer ?
#
loop_
_entity_poly.entity_id
_entity_poly.type
_entity_poly.pdbx_seq_one_letter_code
_entity_poly.pdbx_strand_id
1 'polypeptide(L)'
;MQFTLNYIQNKPEAIGTAVEQIKAQLKELREKLKKEQNGGTENGVIDVLDDLKENGLGDKAGWSPINVNGQPLSGLGKIESELKEQNDILPEQTKAIDDAILEIRGELARIGIALKHDYITDDLTDELTWLGKTIGKNNPRDGTVQRIHDEIKKLQKEQFTNKPREIDEANSAIKRELTALQGELQGTKDSDVIKSLEDLMGDGLSEKDKWNGDKKGLGKINSELNTQQNTLGQQPGKIDQGVREITNELNSLRVTLNDDVTEKLKKLKDSGLTDGNEKWNDNGFEKGLTKITTDIEAIKDRDVKDVKDKLKELCTEIRTLAREAKRDLEHVKKDRLEYELTGIKENLRKLQIRLVSGPMQACKEFINKDADKFGRECIAFLTAFVDGQVDTAIEDLTAFARQQCAANIKEALRAFARKVEEELNPLPPLITEDLQIGYKGFMYDFQQRFESHISPLKGTLQLDALSTAFKRFHLALSGYLSTEIRRVHSEESKKKNPSLPPAEDHYAEKLYGVTHALELLLEHISREKRFDRRLPEMLDKLAEAVGALRPEKFAKVTTPILDGVAEAADKFEKELRTVYISTYDGAFEGRVLYHEGKKVYTPEATKCAFVLLTITDTLFRDLNELRMHCADEWSDK
;
A
#
# COMPACT_ATOMS: atom_id res chain seq x y z
N MET A 1 123.97 64.70 114.20
CA MET A 1 124.55 63.45 113.67
C MET A 1 123.93 63.20 112.30
N GLN A 2 124.76 63.28 111.26
CA GLN A 2 124.67 62.66 109.94
C GLN A 2 123.30 62.24 109.36
N PHE A 3 122.86 62.97 108.33
CA PHE A 3 121.99 62.42 107.28
C PHE A 3 122.82 61.53 106.35
N THR A 4 122.26 60.40 105.89
CA THR A 4 122.92 59.48 104.94
C THR A 4 122.26 59.54 103.56
N LEU A 5 123.08 59.38 102.50
CA LEU A 5 122.77 59.79 101.13
C LEU A 5 121.68 58.95 100.41
N ASN A 6 121.19 57.89 101.03
CA ASN A 6 120.46 56.80 100.37
C ASN A 6 118.95 57.08 100.13
N TYR A 7 118.45 58.27 100.51
CA TYR A 7 117.02 58.60 100.42
C TYR A 7 116.61 59.27 99.10
N ILE A 8 117.56 59.68 98.26
CA ILE A 8 117.30 60.51 97.06
C ILE A 8 117.45 59.73 95.74
N GLN A 9 118.29 58.69 95.67
CA GLN A 9 118.61 58.02 94.40
C GLN A 9 117.52 57.06 93.88
N ASN A 10 116.65 56.50 94.73
CA ASN A 10 115.80 55.35 94.36
C ASN A 10 114.37 55.72 93.87
N LYS A 11 114.07 57.00 93.61
CA LYS A 11 112.76 57.44 93.08
C LYS A 11 112.66 57.56 91.54
N PRO A 12 113.70 58.00 90.80
CA PRO A 12 113.60 58.13 89.34
C PRO A 12 113.32 56.80 88.61
N GLU A 13 113.95 55.70 89.04
CA GLU A 13 113.73 54.36 88.44
C GLU A 13 112.27 53.91 88.50
N ALA A 14 111.63 54.03 89.68
CA ALA A 14 110.24 53.62 89.85
C ALA A 14 109.26 54.41 88.96
N ILE A 15 109.56 55.69 88.69
CA ILE A 15 108.79 56.52 87.75
C ILE A 15 109.03 56.03 86.31
N GLY A 16 110.27 55.69 85.94
CA GLY A 16 110.60 55.08 84.66
C GLY A 16 109.85 53.77 84.40
N THR A 17 109.84 52.85 85.37
CA THR A 17 109.10 51.58 85.28
C THR A 17 107.60 51.81 85.10
N ALA A 18 107.00 52.75 85.86
CA ALA A 18 105.58 53.07 85.74
C ALA A 18 105.23 53.67 84.37
N VAL A 19 106.10 54.51 83.79
CA VAL A 19 105.89 55.08 82.44
C VAL A 19 105.95 54.00 81.36
N GLU A 20 106.86 53.04 81.42
CA GLU A 20 106.88 51.93 80.45
C GLU A 20 105.69 50.97 80.62
N GLN A 21 105.22 50.73 81.85
CA GLN A 21 103.98 49.97 82.08
C GLN A 21 102.75 50.69 81.50
N ILE A 22 102.65 52.01 81.67
CA ILE A 22 101.57 52.83 81.08
C ILE A 22 101.66 52.81 79.54
N LYS A 23 102.86 52.90 78.94
CA LYS A 23 103.05 52.76 77.49
C LYS A 23 102.61 51.37 76.99
N ALA A 24 102.96 50.30 77.70
CA ALA A 24 102.56 48.94 77.34
C ALA A 24 101.04 48.78 77.35
N GLN A 25 100.37 49.23 78.42
CA GLN A 25 98.91 49.22 78.50
C GLN A 25 98.26 50.11 77.44
N LEU A 26 98.81 51.29 77.14
CA LEU A 26 98.33 52.15 76.05
C LEU A 26 98.52 51.51 74.66
N LYS A 27 99.55 50.68 74.46
CA LYS A 27 99.70 49.90 73.22
C LYS A 27 98.63 48.81 73.11
N GLU A 28 98.47 47.99 74.15
CA GLU A 28 97.46 46.93 74.21
C GLU A 28 96.03 47.48 74.03
N LEU A 29 95.73 48.62 74.65
CA LEU A 29 94.42 49.28 74.55
C LEU A 29 94.22 49.93 73.16
N ARG A 30 95.29 50.42 72.53
CA ARG A 30 95.25 50.90 71.13
C ARG A 30 95.03 49.76 70.15
N GLU A 31 95.71 48.62 70.30
CA GLU A 31 95.54 47.42 69.48
C GLU A 31 94.10 46.89 69.55
N LYS A 32 93.51 46.87 70.75
CA LYS A 32 92.09 46.49 70.97
C LYS A 32 91.11 47.50 70.37
N LEU A 33 91.43 48.80 70.37
CA LEU A 33 90.56 49.83 69.80
C LEU A 33 90.65 49.91 68.27
N LYS A 34 91.84 49.81 67.67
CA LYS A 34 92.02 49.95 66.21
C LYS A 34 93.20 49.14 65.68
N LYS A 35 92.95 48.43 64.57
CA LYS A 35 93.90 47.61 63.81
C LYS A 35 95.16 48.39 63.42
N GLU A 36 96.35 47.85 63.69
CA GLU A 36 97.61 48.42 63.21
C GLU A 36 97.74 48.27 61.68
N GLN A 37 98.37 49.24 61.01
CA GLN A 37 98.43 49.32 59.54
C GLN A 37 99.20 48.16 58.86
N ASN A 38 99.97 47.37 59.62
CA ASN A 38 100.85 46.33 59.10
C ASN A 38 100.38 44.91 59.52
N GLY A 39 99.24 44.47 59.00
CA GLY A 39 98.96 43.03 58.83
C GLY A 39 98.34 42.26 60.01
N GLY A 40 97.80 42.94 61.04
CA GLY A 40 96.99 42.26 62.05
C GLY A 40 95.76 41.60 61.43
N THR A 41 95.46 40.33 61.76
CA THR A 41 94.30 39.61 61.20
C THR A 41 92.98 40.11 61.79
N GLU A 42 92.94 40.39 63.09
CA GLU A 42 91.75 40.83 63.82
C GLU A 42 91.48 42.34 63.62
N ASN A 43 90.21 42.75 63.78
CA ASN A 43 89.77 44.14 63.66
C ASN A 43 89.56 44.74 65.05
N GLY A 44 89.94 46.00 65.26
CA GLY A 44 89.70 46.68 66.53
C GLY A 44 88.23 47.09 66.70
N VAL A 45 87.82 47.44 67.92
CA VAL A 45 86.43 47.85 68.24
C VAL A 45 85.95 48.99 67.33
N ILE A 46 86.82 49.96 67.00
CA ILE A 46 86.48 51.07 66.10
C ILE A 46 86.25 50.56 64.68
N ASP A 47 87.08 49.65 64.17
CA ASP A 47 86.97 49.12 62.82
C ASP A 47 85.70 48.27 62.63
N VAL A 48 85.27 47.56 63.68
CA VAL A 48 83.99 46.82 63.71
C VAL A 48 82.79 47.77 63.78
N LEU A 49 82.89 48.89 64.50
CA LEU A 49 81.84 49.91 64.55
C LEU A 49 81.72 50.72 63.25
N ASP A 50 82.84 51.00 62.58
CA ASP A 50 82.85 51.62 61.25
C ASP A 50 82.25 50.68 60.19
N ASP A 51 82.54 49.37 60.23
CA ASP A 51 81.91 48.35 59.37
C ASP A 51 80.40 48.21 59.64
N LEU A 52 79.98 48.13 60.90
CA LEU A 52 78.55 48.15 61.29
C LEU A 52 77.85 49.42 60.75
N LYS A 53 78.51 50.58 60.83
CA LYS A 53 77.95 51.86 60.40
C LYS A 53 77.83 51.99 58.88
N GLU A 54 78.88 51.64 58.13
CA GLU A 54 78.89 51.80 56.66
C GLU A 54 78.19 50.65 55.91
N ASN A 55 78.32 49.44 56.42
CA ASN A 55 77.93 48.22 55.69
C ASN A 55 76.73 47.54 56.37
N GLY A 56 76.65 47.55 57.71
CA GLY A 56 75.56 46.93 58.46
C GLY A 56 74.29 47.77 58.59
N LEU A 57 74.42 49.10 58.66
CA LEU A 57 73.30 50.04 58.69
C LEU A 57 73.06 50.73 57.34
N GLY A 58 74.01 50.63 56.40
CA GLY A 58 73.90 51.18 55.04
C GLY A 58 73.25 50.22 54.03
N ASP A 59 73.38 50.59 52.75
CA ASP A 59 72.68 49.94 51.63
C ASP A 59 73.53 48.89 50.89
N LYS A 60 74.71 48.53 51.43
CA LYS A 60 75.62 47.61 50.76
C LYS A 60 75.14 46.15 50.92
N ALA A 61 75.22 45.39 49.83
CA ALA A 61 75.13 43.93 49.89
C ALA A 61 76.49 43.37 50.30
N GLY A 62 76.54 42.54 51.35
CA GLY A 62 77.78 41.90 51.82
C GLY A 62 78.41 42.55 53.05
N TRP A 63 77.62 42.82 54.09
CA TRP A 63 78.14 43.16 55.41
C TRP A 63 78.83 41.95 56.06
N SER A 64 79.94 42.21 56.78
CA SER A 64 80.88 41.20 57.30
C SER A 64 80.29 40.04 58.13
N PRO A 65 79.20 40.20 58.92
CA PRO A 65 78.56 39.09 59.60
C PRO A 65 77.95 38.09 58.61
N ILE A 66 78.45 36.86 58.69
CA ILE A 66 78.04 35.76 57.82
C ILE A 66 76.84 35.04 58.45
N ASN A 67 75.85 34.72 57.61
CA ASN A 67 74.66 33.97 57.99
C ASN A 67 74.95 32.47 58.19
N VAL A 68 73.96 31.71 58.69
CA VAL A 68 74.08 30.26 58.95
C VAL A 68 74.40 29.41 57.70
N ASN A 69 74.30 29.98 56.50
CA ASN A 69 74.56 29.33 55.21
C ASN A 69 75.90 29.77 54.58
N GLY A 70 76.75 30.53 55.28
CA GLY A 70 78.05 30.96 54.78
C GLY A 70 78.04 32.19 53.87
N GLN A 71 76.90 32.90 53.76
CA GLN A 71 76.78 34.12 52.95
C GLN A 71 76.80 35.38 53.84
N PRO A 72 77.47 36.48 53.43
CA PRO A 72 77.43 37.74 54.17
C PRO A 72 76.03 38.37 54.11
N LEU A 73 75.60 39.04 55.18
CA LEU A 73 74.29 39.67 55.25
C LEU A 73 74.18 40.92 54.34
N SER A 74 72.95 41.34 54.03
CA SER A 74 72.73 42.70 53.49
C SER A 74 72.65 43.71 54.64
N GLY A 75 73.10 44.93 54.42
CA GLY A 75 72.90 46.03 55.36
C GLY A 75 71.42 46.37 55.56
N LEU A 76 71.08 46.92 56.72
CA LEU A 76 69.70 47.16 57.13
C LEU A 76 68.96 48.15 56.21
N GLY A 77 69.64 49.17 55.68
CA GLY A 77 69.06 50.10 54.70
C GLY A 77 68.69 49.42 53.37
N LYS A 78 69.51 48.46 52.93
CA LYS A 78 69.17 47.61 51.77
C LYS A 78 67.95 46.74 52.04
N ILE A 79 67.87 46.11 53.21
CA ILE A 79 66.70 45.30 53.61
C ILE A 79 65.44 46.19 53.70
N GLU A 80 65.56 47.42 54.21
CA GLU A 80 64.46 48.39 54.22
C GLU A 80 64.01 48.78 52.80
N SER A 81 64.95 48.94 51.86
CA SER A 81 64.65 49.22 50.45
C SER A 81 63.96 48.04 49.74
N GLU A 82 64.47 46.82 49.93
CA GLU A 82 63.86 45.59 49.36
C GLU A 82 62.46 45.35 49.95
N LEU A 83 62.24 45.62 51.24
CA LEU A 83 60.92 45.56 51.86
C LEU A 83 59.96 46.65 51.36
N LYS A 84 60.45 47.86 51.05
CA LYS A 84 59.62 48.91 50.43
C LYS A 84 59.17 48.51 49.03
N GLU A 85 60.09 48.04 48.18
CA GLU A 85 59.77 47.55 46.83
C GLU A 85 58.71 46.44 46.87
N GLN A 86 58.83 45.47 47.79
CA GLN A 86 57.80 44.44 47.97
C GLN A 86 56.46 45.00 48.48
N ASN A 87 56.48 45.97 49.41
CA ASN A 87 55.27 46.62 49.91
C ASN A 87 54.56 47.48 48.84
N ASP A 88 55.29 48.03 47.87
CA ASP A 88 54.72 48.78 46.74
C ASP A 88 54.11 47.85 45.68
N ILE A 89 54.70 46.66 45.48
CA ILE A 89 54.20 45.63 44.54
C ILE A 89 52.95 44.90 45.06
N LEU A 90 52.87 44.63 46.38
CA LEU A 90 51.79 43.84 46.98
C LEU A 90 50.36 44.36 46.67
N PRO A 91 50.06 45.66 46.76
CA PRO A 91 48.76 46.23 46.38
C PRO A 91 48.37 45.96 44.91
N GLU A 92 49.33 46.04 43.97
CA GLU A 92 49.05 45.77 42.55
C GLU A 92 48.71 44.30 42.32
N GLN A 93 49.44 43.38 42.96
CA GLN A 93 49.16 41.95 42.89
C GLN A 93 47.82 41.58 43.56
N THR A 94 47.49 42.19 44.71
CA THR A 94 46.17 42.02 45.33
C THR A 94 45.05 42.46 44.39
N LYS A 95 45.20 43.64 43.76
CA LYS A 95 44.21 44.14 42.81
C LYS A 95 44.04 43.22 41.60
N ALA A 96 45.14 42.72 41.03
CA ALA A 96 45.08 41.78 39.90
C ALA A 96 44.34 40.47 40.26
N ILE A 97 44.44 40.02 41.51
CA ILE A 97 43.68 38.87 42.02
C ILE A 97 42.18 39.23 42.17
N ASP A 98 41.85 40.40 42.71
CA ASP A 98 40.45 40.85 42.83
C ASP A 98 39.76 41.05 41.47
N ASP A 99 40.46 41.65 40.50
CA ASP A 99 39.98 41.82 39.12
C ASP A 99 39.73 40.45 38.45
N ALA A 100 40.64 39.48 38.61
CA ALA A 100 40.46 38.11 38.10
C ALA A 100 39.30 37.35 38.79
N ILE A 101 39.10 37.56 40.11
CA ILE A 101 37.95 37.00 40.85
C ILE A 101 36.63 37.61 40.33
N LEU A 102 36.62 38.89 39.94
CA LEU A 102 35.46 39.55 39.37
C LEU A 102 35.11 38.98 37.98
N GLU A 103 36.10 38.76 37.11
CA GLU A 103 35.90 38.10 35.81
C GLU A 103 35.34 36.68 35.95
N ILE A 104 35.94 35.85 36.83
CA ILE A 104 35.47 34.48 37.10
C ILE A 104 34.01 34.47 37.59
N ARG A 105 33.64 35.42 38.47
CA ARG A 105 32.24 35.59 38.91
C ARG A 105 31.31 36.01 37.77
N GLY A 106 31.80 36.85 36.85
CA GLY A 106 31.07 37.25 35.65
C GLY A 106 30.76 36.08 34.72
N GLU A 107 31.73 35.23 34.41
CA GLU A 107 31.51 34.06 33.56
C GLU A 107 30.62 33.01 34.25
N LEU A 108 30.79 32.77 35.55
CA LEU A 108 29.91 31.89 36.32
C LEU A 108 28.45 32.37 36.32
N ALA A 109 28.22 33.69 36.36
CA ALA A 109 26.87 34.25 36.24
C ALA A 109 26.27 34.02 34.84
N ARG A 110 27.05 34.19 33.76
CA ARG A 110 26.59 33.90 32.38
C ARG A 110 26.26 32.42 32.19
N ILE A 111 27.11 31.52 32.71
CA ILE A 111 26.86 30.08 32.70
C ILE A 111 25.59 29.75 33.50
N GLY A 112 25.38 30.40 34.65
CA GLY A 112 24.14 30.30 35.41
C GLY A 112 22.90 30.63 34.57
N ILE A 113 22.90 31.79 33.92
CA ILE A 113 21.80 32.25 33.05
C ILE A 113 21.53 31.25 31.91
N ALA A 114 22.57 30.75 31.25
CA ALA A 114 22.44 29.80 30.13
C ALA A 114 21.94 28.40 30.57
N LEU A 115 22.21 27.99 31.81
CA LEU A 115 21.72 26.74 32.39
C LEU A 115 20.27 26.85 32.87
N LYS A 116 19.94 27.95 33.57
CA LYS A 116 18.58 28.25 34.04
C LYS A 116 18.41 29.76 34.35
N HIS A 117 17.36 30.39 33.82
CA HIS A 117 17.02 31.78 34.13
C HIS A 117 15.50 32.02 34.22
N ASP A 118 15.02 32.50 35.37
CA ASP A 118 13.58 32.56 35.72
C ASP A 118 12.71 33.49 34.83
N TYR A 119 13.29 34.18 33.84
CA TYR A 119 12.61 35.08 32.90
C TYR A 119 13.01 34.91 31.42
N ILE A 120 13.86 33.93 31.07
CA ILE A 120 14.31 33.68 29.69
C ILE A 120 13.92 32.25 29.33
N THR A 121 13.03 32.07 28.35
CA THR A 121 12.31 30.81 28.09
C THR A 121 12.98 29.90 27.05
N ASP A 122 14.22 30.22 26.67
CA ASP A 122 15.10 29.48 25.77
C ASP A 122 16.42 29.09 26.46
N ASP A 123 16.40 28.96 27.80
CA ASP A 123 17.50 28.37 28.57
C ASP A 123 17.60 26.84 28.37
N LEU A 124 18.74 26.25 28.75
CA LEU A 124 18.99 24.82 28.56
C LEU A 124 17.99 23.92 29.31
N THR A 125 17.44 24.36 30.43
CA THR A 125 16.44 23.62 31.20
C THR A 125 15.09 23.62 30.48
N ASP A 126 14.68 24.75 29.91
CA ASP A 126 13.43 24.85 29.14
C ASP A 126 13.52 24.12 27.78
N GLU A 127 14.66 24.19 27.08
CA GLU A 127 14.91 23.42 25.85
C GLU A 127 14.90 21.90 26.09
N LEU A 128 15.57 21.42 27.14
CA LEU A 128 15.50 20.01 27.55
C LEU A 128 14.08 19.59 27.97
N THR A 129 13.31 20.51 28.56
CA THR A 129 11.91 20.31 28.94
C THR A 129 11.00 20.27 27.71
N TRP A 130 11.25 21.08 26.68
CA TRP A 130 10.54 21.04 25.40
C TRP A 130 10.85 19.76 24.63
N LEU A 131 12.13 19.39 24.51
CA LEU A 131 12.57 18.11 23.95
C LEU A 131 11.90 16.92 24.65
N GLY A 132 11.82 16.94 25.99
CA GLY A 132 11.11 15.93 26.78
C GLY A 132 9.62 15.82 26.45
N LYS A 133 8.92 16.95 26.27
CA LYS A 133 7.52 17.01 25.83
C LYS A 133 7.35 16.45 24.41
N THR A 134 8.22 16.84 23.47
CA THR A 134 8.20 16.41 22.06
C THR A 134 8.47 14.91 21.90
N ILE A 135 9.41 14.34 22.67
CA ILE A 135 9.62 12.89 22.74
C ILE A 135 8.38 12.20 23.34
N GLY A 136 7.81 12.75 24.42
CA GLY A 136 6.57 12.25 25.04
C GLY A 136 6.72 10.92 25.78
N LYS A 137 7.95 10.56 26.19
CA LYS A 137 8.24 9.31 26.93
C LYS A 137 7.40 9.24 28.21
N ASN A 138 6.70 8.13 28.41
CA ASN A 138 5.74 7.89 29.51
C ASN A 138 4.49 8.80 29.55
N ASN A 139 4.30 9.72 28.59
CA ASN A 139 3.13 10.59 28.47
C ASN A 139 2.82 10.83 26.98
N PRO A 140 2.51 9.77 26.20
CA PRO A 140 2.26 9.89 24.77
C PRO A 140 0.98 10.70 24.53
N ARG A 141 1.05 11.65 23.60
CA ARG A 141 -0.04 12.52 23.17
C ARG A 141 0.05 12.70 21.66
N ASP A 142 -1.04 13.09 21.02
CA ASP A 142 -1.01 13.31 19.58
C ASP A 142 -0.01 14.43 19.23
N GLY A 143 0.90 14.13 18.28
CA GLY A 143 2.07 14.93 17.96
C GLY A 143 3.39 14.51 18.62
N THR A 144 3.41 13.64 19.65
CA THR A 144 4.68 13.19 20.26
C THR A 144 5.31 12.00 19.55
N VAL A 145 6.65 11.90 19.59
CA VAL A 145 7.40 10.82 18.93
C VAL A 145 7.00 9.43 19.47
N GLN A 146 6.78 9.31 20.79
CA GLN A 146 6.29 8.07 21.42
C GLN A 146 4.93 7.64 20.85
N ARG A 147 3.98 8.57 20.68
CA ARG A 147 2.64 8.27 20.13
C ARG A 147 2.72 7.78 18.68
N ILE A 148 3.60 8.39 17.87
CA ILE A 148 3.86 7.98 16.48
C ILE A 148 4.46 6.57 16.43
N HIS A 149 5.48 6.28 17.26
CA HIS A 149 6.06 4.94 17.40
C HIS A 149 5.00 3.89 17.75
N ASP A 150 4.13 4.18 18.71
CA ASP A 150 3.15 3.21 19.21
C ASP A 150 2.05 2.91 18.18
N GLU A 151 1.61 3.90 17.39
CA GLU A 151 0.64 3.66 16.30
C GLU A 151 1.31 2.97 15.10
N ILE A 152 2.57 3.29 14.75
CA ILE A 152 3.35 2.53 13.74
C ILE A 152 3.48 1.06 14.16
N LYS A 153 3.83 0.79 15.41
CA LYS A 153 3.94 -0.56 15.97
C LYS A 153 2.62 -1.34 15.93
N LYS A 154 1.50 -0.65 16.14
CA LYS A 154 0.16 -1.22 15.96
C LYS A 154 -0.15 -1.52 14.49
N LEU A 155 0.10 -0.58 13.58
CA LEU A 155 -0.08 -0.79 12.13
C LEU A 155 0.77 -1.98 11.61
N GLN A 156 2.02 -2.08 12.04
CA GLN A 156 2.90 -3.21 11.73
C GLN A 156 2.29 -4.55 12.17
N LYS A 157 1.75 -4.62 13.40
CA LYS A 157 1.15 -5.85 13.93
C LYS A 157 -0.19 -6.19 13.28
N GLU A 158 -1.10 -5.23 13.20
CA GLU A 158 -2.48 -5.46 12.76
C GLU A 158 -2.59 -5.47 11.22
N GLN A 159 -2.16 -4.38 10.57
CA GLN A 159 -2.39 -4.15 9.14
C GLN A 159 -1.33 -4.78 8.25
N PHE A 160 -0.08 -4.89 8.71
CA PHE A 160 1.03 -5.42 7.91
C PHE A 160 1.54 -6.81 8.32
N THR A 161 1.00 -7.41 9.40
CA THR A 161 1.30 -8.80 9.79
C THR A 161 0.04 -9.66 9.83
N ASN A 162 -0.94 -9.31 10.67
CA ASN A 162 -2.15 -10.14 10.83
C ASN A 162 -3.02 -10.16 9.56
N LYS A 163 -3.30 -9.00 8.95
CA LYS A 163 -4.18 -8.94 7.77
C LYS A 163 -3.62 -9.66 6.53
N PRO A 164 -2.34 -9.55 6.15
CA PRO A 164 -1.74 -10.38 5.10
C PRO A 164 -1.84 -11.88 5.42
N ARG A 165 -1.62 -12.28 6.67
CA ARG A 165 -1.76 -13.68 7.09
C ARG A 165 -3.20 -14.19 6.96
N GLU A 166 -4.21 -13.42 7.36
CA GLU A 166 -5.62 -13.77 7.14
C GLU A 166 -5.94 -13.97 5.64
N ILE A 167 -5.36 -13.14 4.77
CA ILE A 167 -5.49 -13.25 3.31
C ILE A 167 -4.80 -14.52 2.79
N ASP A 168 -3.60 -14.86 3.27
CA ASP A 168 -2.89 -16.08 2.87
C ASP A 168 -3.57 -17.36 3.38
N GLU A 169 -4.15 -17.34 4.58
CA GLU A 169 -4.96 -18.45 5.10
C GLU A 169 -6.24 -18.65 4.26
N ALA A 170 -6.93 -17.55 3.87
CA ALA A 170 -8.08 -17.59 2.97
C ALA A 170 -7.72 -18.05 1.54
N ASN A 171 -6.63 -17.54 0.97
CA ASN A 171 -6.06 -17.96 -0.32
C ASN A 171 -5.73 -19.47 -0.31
N SER A 172 -5.17 -19.96 0.80
CA SER A 172 -4.86 -21.37 1.00
C SER A 172 -6.08 -22.26 1.25
N ALA A 173 -7.22 -21.69 1.68
CA ALA A 173 -8.51 -22.38 1.66
C ALA A 173 -9.07 -22.46 0.23
N ILE A 174 -9.18 -21.32 -0.47
CA ILE A 174 -9.69 -21.23 -1.85
C ILE A 174 -8.94 -22.17 -2.79
N LYS A 175 -7.60 -22.23 -2.70
CA LYS A 175 -6.78 -23.17 -3.49
C LYS A 175 -7.14 -24.63 -3.23
N ARG A 176 -7.39 -25.04 -1.98
CA ARG A 176 -7.77 -26.41 -1.63
C ARG A 176 -9.15 -26.76 -2.18
N GLU A 177 -10.14 -25.89 -2.03
CA GLU A 177 -11.48 -26.10 -2.59
C GLU A 177 -11.45 -26.21 -4.12
N LEU A 178 -10.67 -25.34 -4.80
CA LEU A 178 -10.49 -25.43 -6.26
C LEU A 178 -9.78 -26.71 -6.69
N THR A 179 -8.80 -27.21 -5.93
CA THR A 179 -8.16 -28.52 -6.20
C THR A 179 -9.12 -29.68 -5.94
N ALA A 180 -9.99 -29.60 -4.93
CA ALA A 180 -11.02 -30.62 -4.66
C ALA A 180 -12.04 -30.69 -5.80
N LEU A 181 -12.59 -29.54 -6.21
CA LEU A 181 -13.49 -29.42 -7.37
C LEU A 181 -12.84 -29.88 -8.67
N GLN A 182 -11.54 -29.60 -8.88
CA GLN A 182 -10.80 -30.16 -10.02
C GLN A 182 -10.71 -31.69 -9.94
N GLY A 183 -10.56 -32.26 -8.75
CA GLY A 183 -10.60 -33.71 -8.51
C GLY A 183 -11.96 -34.33 -8.88
N GLU A 184 -13.07 -33.73 -8.45
CA GLU A 184 -14.43 -34.16 -8.78
C GLU A 184 -14.73 -34.06 -10.29
N LEU A 185 -14.08 -33.12 -11.00
CA LEU A 185 -14.26 -32.94 -12.44
C LEU A 185 -13.29 -33.78 -13.29
N GLN A 186 -12.09 -34.13 -12.79
CA GLN A 186 -10.99 -34.70 -13.61
C GLN A 186 -10.28 -35.93 -13.02
N GLY A 187 -10.75 -36.50 -11.91
CA GLY A 187 -10.18 -37.63 -11.16
C GLY A 187 -10.07 -38.99 -11.88
N THR A 188 -10.96 -39.96 -11.57
CA THR A 188 -11.00 -41.26 -12.25
C THR A 188 -12.40 -41.61 -12.77
N LYS A 189 -12.48 -42.55 -13.73
CA LYS A 189 -13.72 -42.99 -14.39
C LYS A 189 -14.90 -43.28 -13.43
N ASP A 190 -14.62 -43.82 -12.26
CA ASP A 190 -15.64 -44.23 -11.28
C ASP A 190 -15.84 -43.18 -10.15
N SER A 191 -15.21 -42.00 -10.27
CA SER A 191 -15.25 -40.92 -9.26
C SER A 191 -15.36 -39.50 -9.82
N ASP A 192 -15.14 -39.29 -11.12
CA ASP A 192 -15.13 -37.97 -11.76
C ASP A 192 -16.21 -37.80 -12.84
N VAL A 193 -16.65 -36.55 -13.02
CA VAL A 193 -17.77 -36.21 -13.94
C VAL A 193 -17.39 -36.35 -15.41
N ILE A 194 -16.18 -35.92 -15.81
CA ILE A 194 -15.82 -35.86 -17.24
C ILE A 194 -15.62 -37.26 -17.82
N LYS A 195 -14.87 -38.14 -17.15
CA LYS A 195 -14.65 -39.53 -17.60
C LYS A 195 -15.91 -40.39 -17.50
N SER A 196 -16.81 -40.09 -16.57
CA SER A 196 -18.16 -40.68 -16.55
C SER A 196 -18.96 -40.31 -17.81
N LEU A 197 -18.87 -39.06 -18.28
CA LEU A 197 -19.53 -38.61 -19.50
C LEU A 197 -18.82 -39.12 -20.77
N GLU A 198 -17.50 -39.21 -20.78
CA GLU A 198 -16.72 -39.82 -21.88
C GLU A 198 -17.06 -41.32 -22.04
N ASP A 199 -17.20 -42.06 -20.94
CA ASP A 199 -17.64 -43.46 -20.96
C ASP A 199 -19.10 -43.62 -21.40
N LEU A 200 -20.01 -42.77 -20.90
CA LEU A 200 -21.39 -42.76 -21.38
C LEU A 200 -21.46 -42.49 -22.89
N MET A 201 -20.66 -41.55 -23.41
CA MET A 201 -20.62 -41.22 -24.83
C MET A 201 -19.96 -42.31 -25.69
N GLY A 202 -18.80 -42.84 -25.26
CA GLY A 202 -18.01 -43.81 -26.03
C GLY A 202 -18.51 -45.24 -25.94
N ASP A 203 -19.01 -45.66 -24.78
CA ASP A 203 -19.37 -47.05 -24.48
C ASP A 203 -20.86 -47.22 -24.18
N GLY A 204 -21.47 -46.28 -23.46
CA GLY A 204 -22.88 -46.36 -23.06
C GLY A 204 -23.89 -46.07 -24.17
N LEU A 205 -23.57 -45.17 -25.10
CA LEU A 205 -24.44 -44.80 -26.22
C LEU A 205 -24.09 -45.53 -27.53
N SER A 206 -22.98 -46.27 -27.59
CA SER A 206 -22.49 -46.94 -28.79
C SER A 206 -22.99 -48.39 -28.95
N GLU A 207 -22.50 -49.09 -29.98
CA GLU A 207 -22.86 -50.49 -30.28
C GLU A 207 -22.02 -51.55 -29.52
N LYS A 208 -21.44 -51.19 -28.37
CA LYS A 208 -20.69 -52.14 -27.54
C LYS A 208 -21.59 -53.15 -26.84
N ASP A 209 -21.17 -54.42 -26.85
CA ASP A 209 -21.83 -55.53 -26.15
C ASP A 209 -21.69 -55.51 -24.63
N LYS A 210 -20.80 -54.68 -24.08
CA LYS A 210 -20.63 -54.47 -22.64
C LYS A 210 -20.36 -53.01 -22.31
N TRP A 211 -21.12 -52.49 -21.34
CA TRP A 211 -20.98 -51.20 -20.69
C TRP A 211 -21.50 -51.34 -19.24
N ASN A 212 -20.80 -50.74 -18.27
CA ASN A 212 -21.15 -50.80 -16.83
C ASN A 212 -21.59 -52.22 -16.37
N GLY A 213 -20.65 -53.18 -16.51
CA GLY A 213 -20.87 -54.61 -16.30
C GLY A 213 -21.28 -55.34 -17.59
N ASP A 214 -22.22 -56.28 -17.46
CA ASP A 214 -22.76 -57.09 -18.57
C ASP A 214 -23.99 -56.46 -19.28
N LYS A 215 -24.25 -55.16 -19.07
CA LYS A 215 -25.29 -54.43 -19.81
C LYS A 215 -24.75 -54.06 -21.19
N LYS A 216 -25.61 -53.97 -22.20
CA LYS A 216 -25.22 -53.51 -23.54
C LYS A 216 -25.31 -51.98 -23.66
N GLY A 217 -24.51 -51.40 -24.54
CA GLY A 217 -24.66 -50.01 -24.96
C GLY A 217 -26.00 -49.78 -25.67
N LEU A 218 -26.55 -48.58 -25.55
CA LEU A 218 -27.89 -48.24 -26.07
C LEU A 218 -27.98 -48.39 -27.59
N GLY A 219 -26.90 -48.07 -28.31
CA GLY A 219 -26.79 -48.32 -29.75
C GLY A 219 -26.93 -49.81 -30.08
N LYS A 220 -26.31 -50.70 -29.29
CA LYS A 220 -26.40 -52.15 -29.50
C LYS A 220 -27.79 -52.70 -29.23
N ILE A 221 -28.44 -52.21 -28.18
CA ILE A 221 -29.85 -52.55 -27.90
C ILE A 221 -30.73 -52.14 -29.08
N ASN A 222 -30.51 -50.94 -29.65
CA ASN A 222 -31.25 -50.47 -30.82
C ASN A 222 -30.96 -51.30 -32.09
N SER A 223 -29.70 -51.64 -32.40
CA SER A 223 -29.39 -52.45 -33.59
C SER A 223 -29.88 -53.91 -33.47
N GLU A 224 -29.88 -54.49 -32.27
CA GLU A 224 -30.49 -55.79 -32.00
C GLU A 224 -32.02 -55.77 -32.13
N LEU A 225 -32.70 -54.74 -31.60
CA LEU A 225 -34.16 -54.58 -31.75
C LEU A 225 -34.56 -54.41 -33.23
N ASN A 226 -33.84 -53.59 -33.99
CA ASN A 226 -34.07 -53.46 -35.43
C ASN A 226 -33.84 -54.78 -36.18
N THR A 227 -32.84 -55.57 -35.78
CA THR A 227 -32.58 -56.91 -36.34
C THR A 227 -33.71 -57.89 -36.03
N GLN A 228 -34.25 -57.87 -34.81
CA GLN A 228 -35.43 -58.67 -34.45
C GLN A 228 -36.67 -58.24 -35.24
N GLN A 229 -36.93 -56.94 -35.36
CA GLN A 229 -38.08 -56.41 -36.09
C GLN A 229 -38.03 -56.76 -37.59
N ASN A 230 -36.85 -56.67 -38.22
CA ASN A 230 -36.63 -57.14 -39.59
C ASN A 230 -36.83 -58.65 -39.73
N THR A 231 -36.38 -59.45 -38.75
CA THR A 231 -36.54 -60.91 -38.76
C THR A 231 -38.01 -61.31 -38.63
N LEU A 232 -38.76 -60.68 -37.73
CA LEU A 232 -40.20 -60.88 -37.56
C LEU A 232 -40.98 -60.46 -38.82
N GLY A 233 -40.62 -59.33 -39.44
CA GLY A 233 -41.22 -58.87 -40.70
C GLY A 233 -41.05 -59.85 -41.87
N GLN A 234 -40.03 -60.72 -41.85
CA GLN A 234 -39.83 -61.78 -42.85
C GLN A 234 -40.56 -63.09 -42.54
N GLN A 235 -41.06 -63.30 -41.32
CA GLN A 235 -41.71 -64.57 -40.96
C GLN A 235 -42.99 -64.86 -41.77
N PRO A 236 -43.90 -63.91 -42.04
CA PRO A 236 -45.09 -64.17 -42.85
C PRO A 236 -44.78 -64.77 -44.22
N GLY A 237 -43.79 -64.23 -44.95
CA GLY A 237 -43.40 -64.76 -46.26
C GLY A 237 -42.82 -66.18 -46.22
N LYS A 238 -42.12 -66.54 -45.13
CA LYS A 238 -41.63 -67.92 -44.91
C LYS A 238 -42.77 -68.88 -44.53
N ILE A 239 -43.75 -68.40 -43.78
CA ILE A 239 -44.97 -69.17 -43.45
C ILE A 239 -45.80 -69.40 -44.72
N ASP A 240 -46.01 -68.37 -45.54
CA ASP A 240 -46.70 -68.48 -46.84
C ASP A 240 -45.99 -69.46 -47.78
N GLN A 241 -44.65 -69.44 -47.82
CA GLN A 241 -43.86 -70.40 -48.58
C GLN A 241 -44.05 -71.83 -48.05
N GLY A 242 -43.88 -72.05 -46.75
CA GLY A 242 -44.06 -73.38 -46.14
C GLY A 242 -45.47 -73.93 -46.30
N VAL A 243 -46.50 -73.07 -46.23
CA VAL A 243 -47.90 -73.46 -46.52
C VAL A 243 -48.09 -73.87 -47.98
N ARG A 244 -47.47 -73.17 -48.94
CA ARG A 244 -47.48 -73.56 -50.36
C ARG A 244 -46.73 -74.86 -50.60
N GLU A 245 -45.57 -75.06 -49.98
CA GLU A 245 -44.78 -76.29 -50.08
C GLU A 245 -45.58 -77.48 -49.53
N ILE A 246 -46.15 -77.37 -48.32
CA ILE A 246 -47.06 -78.38 -47.75
C ILE A 246 -48.26 -78.64 -48.66
N THR A 247 -48.87 -77.60 -49.26
CA THR A 247 -50.01 -77.76 -50.19
C THR A 247 -49.61 -78.52 -51.45
N ASN A 248 -48.43 -78.25 -52.00
CA ASN A 248 -47.89 -78.94 -53.17
C ASN A 248 -47.53 -80.39 -52.86
N GLU A 249 -46.88 -80.65 -51.72
CA GLU A 249 -46.52 -81.99 -51.26
C GLU A 249 -47.77 -82.85 -51.02
N LEU A 250 -48.83 -82.28 -50.44
CA LEU A 250 -50.11 -82.96 -50.23
C LEU A 250 -50.81 -83.31 -51.55
N ASN A 251 -50.66 -82.46 -52.58
CA ASN A 251 -51.14 -82.75 -53.94
C ASN A 251 -50.28 -83.82 -54.64
N SER A 252 -48.96 -83.80 -54.45
CA SER A 252 -48.04 -84.82 -54.96
C SER A 252 -48.35 -86.21 -54.37
N LEU A 253 -48.46 -86.29 -53.04
CA LEU A 253 -48.81 -87.51 -52.32
C LEU A 253 -50.19 -88.06 -52.72
N ARG A 254 -51.16 -87.19 -53.04
CA ARG A 254 -52.46 -87.60 -53.62
C ARG A 254 -52.31 -88.31 -54.97
N VAL A 255 -51.40 -87.86 -55.82
CA VAL A 255 -51.10 -88.52 -57.12
C VAL A 255 -50.36 -89.84 -56.88
N THR A 256 -49.30 -89.85 -56.08
CA THR A 256 -48.52 -91.07 -55.78
C THR A 256 -49.37 -92.18 -55.13
N LEU A 257 -50.30 -91.82 -54.25
CA LEU A 257 -51.20 -92.77 -53.60
C LEU A 257 -52.21 -93.38 -54.58
N ASN A 258 -52.74 -92.58 -55.51
CA ASN A 258 -53.65 -93.06 -56.56
C ASN A 258 -52.92 -94.01 -57.52
N ASP A 259 -51.82 -93.54 -58.12
CA ASP A 259 -51.25 -94.17 -59.30
C ASP A 259 -50.23 -95.26 -58.93
N ASP A 260 -49.23 -94.92 -58.11
CA ASP A 260 -48.03 -95.75 -57.91
C ASP A 260 -48.27 -96.86 -56.88
N VAL A 261 -48.92 -96.54 -55.75
CA VAL A 261 -49.22 -97.53 -54.69
C VAL A 261 -50.26 -98.56 -55.16
N THR A 262 -51.34 -98.10 -55.81
CA THR A 262 -52.40 -98.98 -56.32
C THR A 262 -51.90 -99.93 -57.40
N GLU A 263 -51.00 -99.47 -58.28
CA GLU A 263 -50.45 -100.32 -59.34
C GLU A 263 -49.33 -101.25 -58.85
N LYS A 264 -48.48 -100.81 -57.90
CA LYS A 264 -47.46 -101.69 -57.29
C LYS A 264 -48.07 -102.79 -56.43
N LEU A 265 -49.20 -102.54 -55.76
CA LEU A 265 -49.94 -103.59 -55.04
C LEU A 265 -50.56 -104.64 -55.97
N LYS A 266 -50.93 -104.29 -57.21
CA LYS A 266 -51.26 -105.28 -58.25
C LYS A 266 -50.02 -106.10 -58.63
N LYS A 267 -48.92 -105.43 -59.01
CA LYS A 267 -47.69 -106.09 -59.49
C LYS A 267 -47.04 -107.00 -58.44
N LEU A 268 -47.12 -106.65 -57.15
CA LEU A 268 -46.61 -107.47 -56.04
C LEU A 268 -47.41 -108.78 -55.87
N LYS A 269 -48.73 -108.74 -56.09
CA LYS A 269 -49.60 -109.93 -56.00
C LYS A 269 -49.27 -110.97 -57.08
N ASP A 270 -48.94 -110.50 -58.28
CA ASP A 270 -48.92 -111.34 -59.49
C ASP A 270 -47.51 -111.89 -59.83
N SER A 271 -46.45 -111.59 -59.08
CA SER A 271 -45.07 -112.00 -59.43
C SER A 271 -44.05 -112.16 -58.27
N GLY A 272 -44.43 -111.96 -57.01
CA GLY A 272 -43.45 -111.70 -55.93
C GLY A 272 -42.79 -112.88 -55.18
N LEU A 273 -43.02 -114.15 -55.53
CA LEU A 273 -42.72 -115.30 -54.63
C LEU A 273 -42.10 -116.55 -55.32
N THR A 274 -40.98 -116.42 -56.03
CA THR A 274 -40.07 -117.56 -56.33
C THR A 274 -38.59 -117.13 -56.48
N ASP A 275 -37.76 -117.65 -55.57
CA ASP A 275 -36.30 -117.83 -55.48
C ASP A 275 -35.33 -117.31 -56.58
N GLY A 276 -34.20 -116.72 -56.13
CA GLY A 276 -32.97 -116.50 -56.92
C GLY A 276 -31.90 -115.67 -56.17
N ASN A 277 -30.65 -116.17 -56.08
CA ASN A 277 -29.51 -115.49 -55.42
C ASN A 277 -28.60 -114.73 -56.41
N GLU A 278 -27.97 -113.61 -55.98
CA GLU A 278 -26.49 -113.41 -55.97
C GLU A 278 -26.01 -112.07 -55.34
N LYS A 279 -24.70 -111.74 -55.40
CA LYS A 279 -23.96 -110.74 -54.55
C LYS A 279 -22.97 -109.85 -55.36
N TRP A 280 -22.25 -108.92 -54.71
CA TRP A 280 -21.20 -108.06 -55.33
C TRP A 280 -20.07 -107.60 -54.35
N ASN A 281 -18.90 -107.13 -54.85
CA ASN A 281 -17.61 -106.94 -54.11
C ASN A 281 -16.51 -106.13 -54.88
N ASP A 282 -15.51 -105.48 -54.20
CA ASP A 282 -14.03 -105.43 -54.53
C ASP A 282 -13.14 -104.36 -53.78
N ASN A 283 -11.81 -104.28 -54.06
CA ASN A 283 -10.70 -103.73 -53.22
C ASN A 283 -9.64 -102.81 -53.94
N GLY A 284 -8.66 -102.21 -53.22
CA GLY A 284 -7.51 -101.41 -53.77
C GLY A 284 -6.35 -101.04 -52.80
N PHE A 285 -5.18 -100.55 -53.29
CA PHE A 285 -3.87 -100.38 -52.58
C PHE A 285 -3.03 -99.18 -53.18
N GLU A 286 -1.82 -98.70 -52.79
CA GLU A 286 -0.64 -99.13 -51.96
C GLU A 286 0.22 -97.89 -51.48
N LYS A 287 1.37 -98.08 -50.79
CA LYS A 287 2.52 -97.15 -50.46
C LYS A 287 2.35 -95.93 -49.52
N GLY A 288 2.76 -96.10 -48.25
CA GLY A 288 2.72 -95.05 -47.21
C GLY A 288 3.85 -95.04 -46.13
N LEU A 289 5.07 -95.49 -46.47
CA LEU A 289 6.33 -95.22 -45.73
C LEU A 289 6.33 -95.35 -44.18
N THR A 290 6.36 -96.59 -43.70
CA THR A 290 7.58 -97.24 -43.14
C THR A 290 8.63 -96.35 -42.41
N LYS A 291 8.20 -95.39 -41.57
CA LYS A 291 9.12 -94.47 -40.86
C LYS A 291 8.79 -94.24 -39.37
N ILE A 292 7.67 -94.74 -38.86
CA ILE A 292 7.20 -94.48 -37.48
C ILE A 292 7.41 -95.68 -36.54
N THR A 293 7.44 -96.91 -37.07
CA THR A 293 7.48 -98.13 -36.25
C THR A 293 8.81 -98.36 -35.52
N THR A 294 9.94 -97.86 -36.05
CA THR A 294 11.30 -98.19 -35.59
C THR A 294 11.64 -97.60 -34.22
N ASP A 295 11.05 -96.48 -33.83
CA ASP A 295 11.52 -95.67 -32.70
C ASP A 295 10.92 -96.08 -31.33
N ILE A 296 10.04 -97.08 -31.30
CA ILE A 296 9.17 -97.37 -30.12
C ILE A 296 9.67 -98.55 -29.26
N GLU A 297 10.47 -99.48 -29.79
CA GLU A 297 10.78 -100.75 -29.10
C GLU A 297 12.06 -100.74 -28.23
N ALA A 298 12.69 -99.60 -28.01
CA ALA A 298 14.08 -99.52 -27.50
C ALA A 298 14.27 -99.38 -25.97
N ILE A 299 13.22 -99.46 -25.13
CA ILE A 299 13.34 -99.20 -23.67
C ILE A 299 12.62 -100.25 -22.79
N LYS A 300 13.31 -101.36 -22.47
CA LYS A 300 13.15 -102.10 -21.19
C LYS A 300 14.25 -103.15 -20.92
N ASP A 301 14.31 -103.58 -19.66
CA ASP A 301 14.93 -104.80 -19.09
C ASP A 301 16.47 -104.98 -19.12
N ARG A 302 17.21 -104.41 -18.13
CA ARG A 302 18.61 -104.84 -17.87
C ARG A 302 19.27 -104.66 -16.47
N ASP A 303 18.55 -104.38 -15.36
CA ASP A 303 19.18 -103.74 -14.17
C ASP A 303 19.08 -104.44 -12.77
N VAL A 304 19.07 -105.78 -12.66
CA VAL A 304 18.97 -106.46 -11.33
C VAL A 304 19.82 -107.74 -11.17
N LYS A 305 21.17 -107.67 -11.27
CA LYS A 305 22.02 -108.85 -10.93
C LYS A 305 23.40 -108.59 -10.31
N ASP A 306 24.12 -107.55 -10.72
CA ASP A 306 25.58 -107.43 -10.47
C ASP A 306 26.00 -107.13 -9.02
N VAL A 307 25.07 -106.73 -8.15
CA VAL A 307 25.35 -106.29 -6.77
C VAL A 307 26.03 -107.37 -5.90
N LYS A 308 25.91 -108.65 -6.25
CA LYS A 308 26.30 -109.77 -5.37
C LYS A 308 27.81 -110.02 -5.27
N ASP A 309 28.58 -109.77 -6.33
CA ASP A 309 29.99 -110.20 -6.39
C ASP A 309 30.97 -109.18 -5.77
N LYS A 310 30.60 -107.89 -5.74
CA LYS A 310 31.41 -106.79 -5.16
C LYS A 310 31.81 -107.00 -3.69
N LEU A 311 31.03 -107.76 -2.92
CA LEU A 311 31.27 -107.93 -1.48
C LEU A 311 32.55 -108.72 -1.14
N LYS A 312 33.15 -109.43 -2.10
CA LYS A 312 34.39 -110.20 -1.86
C LYS A 312 35.68 -109.38 -1.89
N GLU A 313 35.73 -108.25 -2.60
CA GLU A 313 36.96 -107.45 -2.72
C GLU A 313 37.34 -106.79 -1.38
N LEU A 314 36.34 -106.32 -0.63
CA LEU A 314 36.47 -105.52 0.59
C LEU A 314 37.34 -106.17 1.68
N CYS A 315 37.29 -107.50 1.82
CA CYS A 315 38.09 -108.23 2.82
C CYS A 315 39.61 -108.19 2.54
N THR A 316 40.03 -107.75 1.35
CA THR A 316 41.43 -107.75 0.92
C THR A 316 42.14 -106.44 1.32
N GLU A 317 41.47 -105.29 1.17
CA GLU A 317 42.06 -103.95 1.40
C GLU A 317 42.48 -103.72 2.85
N ILE A 318 41.70 -104.23 3.81
CA ILE A 318 41.91 -104.05 5.26
C ILE A 318 43.31 -104.50 5.69
N ARG A 319 43.90 -105.48 4.99
CA ARG A 319 45.24 -106.01 5.31
C ARG A 319 46.40 -105.16 4.77
N THR A 320 46.12 -104.23 3.85
CA THR A 320 47.11 -103.30 3.28
C THR A 320 47.29 -102.08 4.19
N LEU A 321 46.17 -101.44 4.55
CA LEU A 321 46.10 -100.23 5.40
C LEU A 321 46.92 -100.37 6.71
N ALA A 322 46.90 -101.56 7.33
CA ALA A 322 47.61 -101.83 8.57
C ALA A 322 49.15 -101.74 8.48
N ARG A 323 49.75 -101.77 7.28
CA ARG A 323 51.20 -101.56 7.09
C ARG A 323 51.57 -100.10 6.85
N GLU A 324 50.70 -99.33 6.20
CA GLU A 324 50.95 -97.94 5.83
C GLU A 324 50.97 -97.05 7.09
N ALA A 325 49.98 -97.23 7.98
CA ALA A 325 49.87 -96.50 9.24
C ALA A 325 51.12 -96.55 10.14
N LYS A 326 51.95 -97.61 10.07
CA LYS A 326 53.23 -97.65 10.80
C LYS A 326 54.24 -96.66 10.23
N ARG A 327 54.30 -96.53 8.90
CA ARG A 327 55.28 -95.69 8.19
C ARG A 327 54.98 -94.20 8.37
N ASP A 328 53.69 -93.86 8.41
CA ASP A 328 53.22 -92.49 8.65
C ASP A 328 53.65 -91.97 10.04
N LEU A 329 53.59 -92.84 11.06
CA LEU A 329 53.98 -92.51 12.43
C LEU A 329 55.47 -92.13 12.58
N GLU A 330 56.36 -92.70 11.76
CA GLU A 330 57.79 -92.36 11.78
C GLU A 330 58.05 -90.98 11.12
N HIS A 331 57.36 -90.67 10.01
CA HIS A 331 57.42 -89.34 9.37
C HIS A 331 56.85 -88.22 10.25
N VAL A 332 55.71 -88.45 10.92
CA VAL A 332 55.09 -87.48 11.84
C VAL A 332 56.06 -87.05 12.94
N LYS A 333 56.92 -87.95 13.45
CA LYS A 333 57.86 -87.62 14.52
C LYS A 333 58.98 -86.68 14.06
N LYS A 334 59.52 -86.87 12.85
CA LYS A 334 60.73 -86.15 12.41
C LYS A 334 60.41 -84.87 11.65
N ASP A 335 59.53 -84.96 10.66
CA ASP A 335 59.35 -83.88 9.69
C ASP A 335 58.38 -82.81 10.24
N ARG A 336 57.38 -83.21 11.02
CA ARG A 336 56.31 -82.32 11.50
C ARG A 336 56.56 -81.66 12.86
N LEU A 337 57.30 -82.30 13.76
CA LEU A 337 57.51 -81.77 15.12
C LEU A 337 58.73 -80.84 15.24
N GLU A 338 59.85 -81.14 14.57
CA GLU A 338 61.09 -80.39 14.76
C GLU A 338 61.20 -79.18 13.81
N TYR A 339 60.94 -79.39 12.51
CA TYR A 339 60.99 -78.33 11.50
C TYR A 339 59.79 -77.37 11.57
N GLU A 340 58.55 -77.87 11.58
CA GLU A 340 57.38 -76.97 11.52
C GLU A 340 57.21 -76.11 12.78
N LEU A 341 57.42 -76.64 13.99
CA LEU A 341 57.34 -75.82 15.21
C LEU A 341 58.39 -74.71 15.24
N THR A 342 59.60 -74.97 14.71
CA THR A 342 60.66 -73.97 14.58
C THR A 342 60.28 -72.90 13.53
N GLY A 343 59.73 -73.32 12.39
CA GLY A 343 59.22 -72.41 11.35
C GLY A 343 58.04 -71.55 11.82
N ILE A 344 57.08 -72.14 12.55
CA ILE A 344 55.93 -71.44 13.14
C ILE A 344 56.40 -70.37 14.12
N LYS A 345 57.37 -70.69 15.00
CA LYS A 345 57.93 -69.73 15.97
C LYS A 345 58.53 -68.50 15.29
N GLU A 346 59.29 -68.70 14.21
CA GLU A 346 59.93 -67.60 13.47
C GLU A 346 58.92 -66.83 12.60
N ASN A 347 57.93 -67.51 12.01
CA ASN A 347 56.84 -66.86 11.28
C ASN A 347 55.95 -66.01 12.20
N LEU A 348 55.65 -66.47 13.42
CA LEU A 348 54.97 -65.67 14.45
C LEU A 348 55.77 -64.43 14.84
N ARG A 349 57.10 -64.55 15.00
CA ARG A 349 57.98 -63.41 15.29
C ARG A 349 57.97 -62.38 14.16
N LYS A 350 58.10 -62.82 12.90
CA LYS A 350 58.02 -61.96 11.70
C LYS A 350 56.65 -61.31 11.56
N LEU A 351 55.57 -62.04 11.83
CA LEU A 351 54.21 -61.50 11.80
C LEU A 351 54.01 -60.43 12.89
N GLN A 352 54.47 -60.67 14.12
CA GLN A 352 54.40 -59.71 15.21
C GLN A 352 55.16 -58.41 14.87
N ILE A 353 56.39 -58.52 14.36
CA ILE A 353 57.17 -57.35 13.91
C ILE A 353 56.42 -56.59 12.82
N ARG A 354 55.94 -57.27 11.77
CA ARG A 354 55.24 -56.65 10.64
C ARG A 354 53.91 -56.00 11.04
N LEU A 355 53.17 -56.58 11.99
CA LEU A 355 51.94 -55.99 12.53
C LEU A 355 52.24 -54.70 13.29
N VAL A 356 53.25 -54.71 14.16
CA VAL A 356 53.65 -53.55 14.97
C VAL A 356 54.22 -52.42 14.11
N SER A 357 55.14 -52.71 13.18
CA SER A 357 55.83 -51.68 12.38
C SER A 357 55.04 -51.19 11.17
N GLY A 358 54.05 -51.96 10.69
CA GLY A 358 53.19 -51.62 9.56
C GLY A 358 51.80 -51.18 10.01
N PRO A 359 50.78 -52.06 9.97
CA PRO A 359 49.38 -51.68 10.23
C PRO A 359 49.15 -50.94 11.55
N MET A 360 49.73 -51.39 12.67
CA MET A 360 49.48 -50.75 13.97
C MET A 360 50.12 -49.37 14.09
N GLN A 361 51.28 -49.14 13.44
CA GLN A 361 51.90 -47.82 13.37
C GLN A 361 51.11 -46.91 12.42
N ALA A 362 50.72 -47.39 11.23
CA ALA A 362 49.90 -46.63 10.28
C ALA A 362 48.54 -46.22 10.89
N CYS A 363 47.86 -47.12 11.61
CA CYS A 363 46.64 -46.77 12.34
C CYS A 363 46.88 -45.73 13.45
N LYS A 364 48.01 -45.79 14.17
CA LYS A 364 48.37 -44.76 15.17
C LYS A 364 48.65 -43.40 14.54
N GLU A 365 49.33 -43.37 13.40
CA GLU A 365 49.62 -42.11 12.71
C GLU A 365 48.36 -41.50 12.10
N PHE A 366 47.50 -42.32 11.48
CA PHE A 366 46.18 -41.89 11.03
C PHE A 366 45.35 -41.32 12.18
N ILE A 367 45.25 -42.02 13.32
CA ILE A 367 44.48 -41.54 14.48
C ILE A 367 45.07 -40.24 15.06
N ASN A 368 46.39 -40.16 15.24
CA ASN A 368 47.03 -39.05 15.97
C ASN A 368 47.38 -37.82 15.12
N LYS A 369 47.34 -37.91 13.79
CA LYS A 369 47.67 -36.81 12.86
C LYS A 369 46.55 -36.55 11.87
N ASP A 370 46.16 -37.57 11.12
CA ASP A 370 45.39 -37.38 9.88
C ASP A 370 43.89 -37.32 10.12
N ALA A 371 43.31 -38.15 10.99
CA ALA A 371 41.88 -38.15 11.30
C ALA A 371 41.43 -36.80 11.87
N ASP A 372 42.23 -36.26 12.80
CA ASP A 372 42.04 -34.97 13.44
C ASP A 372 42.18 -33.80 12.45
N LYS A 373 43.11 -33.93 11.48
CA LYS A 373 43.32 -32.98 10.39
C LYS A 373 42.17 -33.02 9.39
N PHE A 374 41.81 -34.19 8.86
CA PHE A 374 40.67 -34.38 7.95
C PHE A 374 39.35 -33.94 8.60
N GLY A 375 39.18 -34.15 9.90
CA GLY A 375 38.05 -33.61 10.66
C GLY A 375 37.98 -32.08 10.57
N ARG A 376 39.08 -31.39 10.88
CA ARG A 376 39.18 -29.92 10.77
C ARG A 376 39.01 -29.41 9.33
N GLU A 377 39.63 -30.06 8.35
CA GLU A 377 39.55 -29.66 6.94
C GLU A 377 38.15 -29.88 6.36
N CYS A 378 37.48 -30.99 6.72
CA CYS A 378 36.10 -31.28 6.32
C CYS A 378 35.11 -30.32 6.98
N ILE A 379 35.27 -30.03 8.29
CA ILE A 379 34.46 -29.02 8.98
C ILE A 379 34.65 -27.64 8.34
N ALA A 380 35.90 -27.21 8.10
CA ALA A 380 36.18 -25.91 7.48
C ALA A 380 35.60 -25.80 6.06
N PHE A 381 35.67 -26.88 5.26
CA PHE A 381 35.05 -26.93 3.93
C PHE A 381 33.51 -26.88 4.00
N LEU A 382 32.89 -27.65 4.90
CA LEU A 382 31.44 -27.65 5.07
C LEU A 382 30.92 -26.32 5.61
N THR A 383 31.62 -25.69 6.56
CA THR A 383 31.33 -24.34 7.03
C THR A 383 31.43 -23.33 5.88
N ALA A 384 32.56 -23.26 5.17
CA ALA A 384 32.73 -22.31 4.07
C ALA A 384 31.72 -22.53 2.92
N PHE A 385 31.30 -23.78 2.67
CA PHE A 385 30.25 -24.09 1.70
C PHE A 385 28.86 -23.65 2.20
N VAL A 386 28.51 -23.93 3.45
CA VAL A 386 27.22 -23.52 4.04
C VAL A 386 27.13 -22.01 4.14
N ASP A 387 28.19 -21.34 4.61
CA ASP A 387 28.26 -19.88 4.70
C ASP A 387 28.10 -19.24 3.31
N GLY A 388 28.83 -19.73 2.29
CA GLY A 388 28.69 -19.24 0.92
C GLY A 388 27.31 -19.51 0.28
N GLN A 389 26.65 -20.63 0.63
CA GLN A 389 25.26 -20.88 0.23
C GLN A 389 24.26 -19.97 0.94
N VAL A 390 24.49 -19.66 2.22
CA VAL A 390 23.69 -18.73 3.02
C VAL A 390 23.84 -17.30 2.49
N ASP A 391 25.07 -16.84 2.22
CA ASP A 391 25.34 -15.54 1.61
C ASP A 391 24.67 -15.41 0.24
N THR A 392 24.81 -16.42 -0.63
CA THR A 392 24.13 -16.46 -1.95
C THR A 392 22.60 -16.34 -1.78
N ALA A 393 22.01 -17.10 -0.86
CA ALA A 393 20.58 -17.06 -0.59
C ALA A 393 20.12 -15.72 0.01
N ILE A 394 20.95 -15.06 0.82
CA ILE A 394 20.71 -13.71 1.34
C ILE A 394 20.76 -12.67 0.21
N GLU A 395 21.71 -12.77 -0.71
CA GLU A 395 21.79 -11.89 -1.88
C GLU A 395 20.58 -12.07 -2.81
N ASP A 396 20.22 -13.31 -3.15
CA ASP A 396 19.04 -13.63 -3.97
C ASP A 396 17.73 -13.15 -3.33
N LEU A 397 17.51 -13.42 -2.04
CA LEU A 397 16.33 -12.94 -1.32
C LEU A 397 16.31 -11.40 -1.24
N THR A 398 17.46 -10.76 -1.07
CA THR A 398 17.58 -9.30 -1.05
C THR A 398 17.30 -8.69 -2.43
N ALA A 399 17.80 -9.30 -3.51
CA ALA A 399 17.54 -8.89 -4.88
C ALA A 399 16.05 -9.04 -5.22
N PHE A 400 15.45 -10.19 -4.90
CA PHE A 400 14.02 -10.46 -5.11
C PHE A 400 13.14 -9.49 -4.31
N ALA A 401 13.45 -9.25 -3.02
CA ALA A 401 12.71 -8.30 -2.19
C ALA A 401 12.80 -6.86 -2.73
N ARG A 402 13.98 -6.42 -3.20
CA ARG A 402 14.16 -5.13 -3.88
C ARG A 402 13.35 -5.04 -5.17
N GLN A 403 13.37 -6.09 -5.99
CA GLN A 403 12.60 -6.17 -7.24
C GLN A 403 11.09 -6.11 -6.98
N GLN A 404 10.58 -6.88 -6.01
CA GLN A 404 9.17 -6.88 -5.64
C GLN A 404 8.74 -5.53 -5.05
N CYS A 405 9.59 -4.90 -4.23
CA CYS A 405 9.33 -3.55 -3.72
C CYS A 405 9.23 -2.53 -4.86
N ALA A 406 10.18 -2.54 -5.81
CA ALA A 406 10.15 -1.66 -6.97
C ALA A 406 8.93 -1.91 -7.88
N ALA A 407 8.53 -3.17 -8.07
CA ALA A 407 7.33 -3.54 -8.82
C ALA A 407 6.04 -3.06 -8.12
N ASN A 408 5.92 -3.28 -6.81
CA ASN A 408 4.78 -2.84 -6.00
C ASN A 408 4.64 -1.32 -6.01
N ILE A 409 5.75 -0.58 -5.83
CA ILE A 409 5.77 0.89 -5.90
C ILE A 409 5.37 1.37 -7.30
N LYS A 410 5.88 0.73 -8.37
CA LYS A 410 5.54 1.07 -9.76
C LYS A 410 4.05 0.88 -10.04
N GLU A 411 3.44 -0.22 -9.60
CA GLU A 411 1.99 -0.45 -9.78
C GLU A 411 1.14 0.44 -8.87
N ALA A 412 1.59 0.75 -7.64
CA ALA A 412 0.91 1.72 -6.77
C ALA A 412 0.92 3.14 -7.39
N LEU A 413 2.04 3.57 -7.96
CA LEU A 413 2.14 4.84 -8.70
C LEU A 413 1.29 4.85 -9.97
N ARG A 414 1.20 3.73 -10.69
CA ARG A 414 0.31 3.57 -11.85
C ARG A 414 -1.17 3.61 -11.48
N ALA A 415 -1.55 2.98 -10.37
CA ALA A 415 -2.91 3.03 -9.84
C ALA A 415 -3.26 4.45 -9.35
N PHE A 416 -2.34 5.12 -8.65
CA PHE A 416 -2.52 6.51 -8.22
C PHE A 416 -2.65 7.47 -9.40
N ALA A 417 -1.75 7.41 -10.39
CA ALA A 417 -1.80 8.26 -11.57
C ALA A 417 -3.11 8.07 -12.36
N ARG A 418 -3.53 6.81 -12.59
CA ARG A 418 -4.81 6.49 -13.21
C ARG A 418 -5.98 7.03 -12.40
N LYS A 419 -5.94 6.93 -11.06
CA LYS A 419 -7.02 7.44 -10.22
C LYS A 419 -7.11 8.96 -10.24
N VAL A 420 -5.97 9.66 -10.25
CA VAL A 420 -5.92 11.11 -10.45
C VAL A 420 -6.49 11.49 -11.83
N GLU A 421 -6.17 10.73 -12.89
CA GLU A 421 -6.73 10.93 -14.23
C GLU A 421 -8.25 10.67 -14.30
N GLU A 422 -8.74 9.60 -13.65
CA GLU A 422 -10.17 9.28 -13.50
C GLU A 422 -10.97 10.39 -12.80
N GLU A 423 -10.44 10.96 -11.71
CA GLU A 423 -11.11 12.02 -10.94
C GLU A 423 -10.99 13.41 -11.58
N LEU A 424 -9.90 13.69 -12.31
CA LEU A 424 -9.68 14.99 -12.97
C LEU A 424 -10.39 15.12 -14.34
N ASN A 425 -10.45 14.05 -15.14
CA ASN A 425 -11.09 14.08 -16.46
C ASN A 425 -12.55 14.59 -16.49
N PRO A 426 -13.43 14.30 -15.50
CA PRO A 426 -14.79 14.87 -15.49
C PRO A 426 -14.85 16.32 -14.99
N LEU A 427 -13.80 16.90 -14.39
CA LEU A 427 -13.87 18.27 -13.86
C LEU A 427 -14.05 19.35 -14.95
N PRO A 428 -13.30 19.37 -16.08
CA PRO A 428 -13.53 20.35 -17.13
C PRO A 428 -14.97 20.38 -17.71
N PRO A 429 -15.61 19.24 -18.06
CA PRO A 429 -17.00 19.28 -18.51
C PRO A 429 -17.97 19.68 -17.38
N LEU A 430 -17.79 19.20 -16.14
CA LEU A 430 -18.64 19.60 -15.01
C LEU A 430 -18.55 21.12 -14.71
N ILE A 431 -17.36 21.71 -14.80
CA ILE A 431 -17.16 23.17 -14.64
C ILE A 431 -17.80 23.94 -15.82
N THR A 432 -17.78 23.39 -17.03
CA THR A 432 -18.39 24.00 -18.22
C THR A 432 -19.92 23.92 -18.16
N GLU A 433 -20.46 22.81 -17.66
CA GLU A 433 -21.89 22.60 -17.44
C GLU A 433 -22.42 23.53 -16.34
N ASP A 434 -21.76 23.57 -15.17
CA ASP A 434 -22.08 24.47 -14.05
C ASP A 434 -21.96 25.97 -14.42
N LEU A 435 -21.19 26.33 -15.45
CA LEU A 435 -21.17 27.69 -16.01
C LEU A 435 -22.43 28.03 -16.84
N GLN A 436 -23.12 27.02 -17.39
CA GLN A 436 -24.26 27.17 -18.30
C GLN A 436 -25.63 26.87 -17.65
N ILE A 437 -25.66 26.12 -16.55
CA ILE A 437 -26.90 25.78 -15.81
C ILE A 437 -27.00 26.57 -14.48
N GLY A 438 -28.15 26.45 -13.80
CA GLY A 438 -28.32 26.98 -12.45
C GLY A 438 -28.09 28.49 -12.35
N TYR A 439 -27.51 28.92 -11.23
CA TYR A 439 -27.31 30.34 -10.91
C TYR A 439 -26.26 31.02 -11.78
N LYS A 440 -25.18 30.34 -12.15
CA LYS A 440 -24.11 30.91 -12.99
C LYS A 440 -24.59 31.07 -14.43
N GLY A 441 -25.23 30.05 -14.99
CA GLY A 441 -25.91 30.12 -16.28
C GLY A 441 -26.97 31.23 -16.31
N PHE A 442 -27.80 31.33 -15.26
CA PHE A 442 -28.79 32.41 -15.13
C PHE A 442 -28.13 33.79 -15.15
N MET A 443 -27.04 34.01 -14.41
CA MET A 443 -26.37 35.32 -14.37
C MET A 443 -25.69 35.67 -15.69
N TYR A 444 -25.08 34.71 -16.37
CA TYR A 444 -24.52 34.89 -17.71
C TYR A 444 -25.62 35.25 -18.72
N ASP A 445 -26.70 34.47 -18.76
CA ASP A 445 -27.82 34.65 -19.67
C ASP A 445 -28.59 35.96 -19.39
N PHE A 446 -28.77 36.33 -18.12
CA PHE A 446 -29.33 37.61 -17.70
C PHE A 446 -28.49 38.79 -18.22
N GLN A 447 -27.17 38.77 -18.04
CA GLN A 447 -26.28 39.83 -18.51
C GLN A 447 -26.35 39.96 -20.05
N GLN A 448 -26.18 38.85 -20.77
CA GLN A 448 -26.22 38.83 -22.23
C GLN A 448 -27.57 39.34 -22.77
N ARG A 449 -28.70 38.95 -22.16
CA ARG A 449 -30.04 39.43 -22.55
C ARG A 449 -30.23 40.91 -22.21
N PHE A 450 -29.73 41.39 -21.08
CA PHE A 450 -29.83 42.79 -20.66
C PHE A 450 -29.01 43.71 -21.58
N GLU A 451 -27.78 43.32 -21.91
CA GLU A 451 -26.90 44.05 -22.83
C GLU A 451 -27.43 44.08 -24.27
N SER A 452 -28.06 43.00 -24.74
CA SER A 452 -28.62 42.92 -26.10
C SER A 452 -29.99 43.58 -26.27
N HIS A 453 -30.81 43.68 -25.23
CA HIS A 453 -32.20 44.18 -25.33
C HIS A 453 -32.45 45.51 -24.63
N ILE A 454 -31.95 45.70 -23.40
CA ILE A 454 -32.28 46.87 -22.56
C ILE A 454 -31.24 47.99 -22.72
N SER A 455 -29.95 47.63 -22.64
CA SER A 455 -28.83 48.58 -22.74
C SER A 455 -28.88 49.48 -23.99
N PRO A 456 -29.24 49.00 -25.20
CA PRO A 456 -29.26 49.83 -26.42
C PRO A 456 -30.33 50.94 -26.43
N LEU A 457 -31.33 50.88 -25.54
CA LEU A 457 -32.41 51.88 -25.44
C LEU A 457 -32.21 52.89 -24.30
N LYS A 458 -31.01 52.95 -23.71
CA LYS A 458 -30.69 53.86 -22.60
C LYS A 458 -30.75 55.33 -23.05
N GLY A 459 -31.89 55.98 -22.78
CA GLY A 459 -32.20 57.36 -23.18
C GLY A 459 -33.34 57.47 -24.21
N THR A 460 -33.89 56.36 -24.69
CA THR A 460 -35.08 56.34 -25.56
C THR A 460 -36.34 56.59 -24.75
N LEU A 461 -37.18 57.54 -25.18
CA LEU A 461 -38.48 57.86 -24.55
C LEU A 461 -39.70 57.29 -25.30
N GLN A 462 -39.48 56.44 -26.30
CA GLN A 462 -40.56 55.81 -27.08
C GLN A 462 -41.10 54.56 -26.38
N LEU A 463 -42.36 54.63 -25.95
CA LEU A 463 -43.05 53.61 -25.15
C LEU A 463 -43.14 52.25 -25.86
N ASP A 464 -43.35 52.23 -27.17
CA ASP A 464 -43.41 51.02 -27.99
C ASP A 464 -42.03 50.35 -28.15
N ALA A 465 -40.97 51.12 -28.32
CA ALA A 465 -39.59 50.61 -28.32
C ALA A 465 -39.22 50.00 -26.95
N LEU A 466 -39.49 50.72 -25.86
CA LEU A 466 -39.21 50.26 -24.49
C LEU A 466 -40.03 49.00 -24.14
N SER A 467 -41.33 49.00 -24.40
CA SER A 467 -42.21 47.85 -24.17
C SER A 467 -41.78 46.63 -24.99
N THR A 468 -41.43 46.81 -26.26
CA THR A 468 -40.95 45.71 -27.13
C THR A 468 -39.64 45.12 -26.64
N ALA A 469 -38.68 45.95 -26.19
CA ALA A 469 -37.43 45.47 -25.63
C ALA A 469 -37.63 44.75 -24.29
N PHE A 470 -38.47 45.29 -23.41
CA PHE A 470 -38.79 44.65 -22.13
C PHE A 470 -39.53 43.32 -22.32
N LYS A 471 -40.49 43.24 -23.26
CA LYS A 471 -41.15 41.99 -23.67
C LYS A 471 -40.12 40.95 -24.12
N ARG A 472 -39.18 41.32 -25.00
CA ARG A 472 -38.12 40.40 -25.46
C ARG A 472 -37.20 39.95 -24.34
N PHE A 473 -36.72 40.87 -23.49
CA PHE A 473 -35.88 40.57 -22.34
C PHE A 473 -36.57 39.62 -21.35
N HIS A 474 -37.84 39.90 -21.01
CA HIS A 474 -38.62 39.10 -20.07
C HIS A 474 -38.90 37.70 -20.61
N LEU A 475 -39.41 37.56 -21.84
CA LEU A 475 -39.67 36.25 -22.47
C LEU A 475 -38.40 35.39 -22.55
N ALA A 476 -37.28 36.02 -22.87
CA ALA A 476 -36.00 35.35 -22.96
C ALA A 476 -35.52 34.84 -21.58
N LEU A 477 -35.72 35.62 -20.51
CA LEU A 477 -35.36 35.23 -19.15
C LEU A 477 -36.33 34.20 -18.54
N SER A 478 -37.63 34.32 -18.78
CA SER A 478 -38.64 33.37 -18.29
C SER A 478 -38.54 32.02 -19.01
N GLY A 479 -38.08 31.99 -20.26
CA GLY A 479 -37.71 30.75 -20.97
C GLY A 479 -36.57 29.99 -20.29
N TYR A 480 -35.51 30.69 -19.85
CA TYR A 480 -34.44 30.08 -19.04
C TYR A 480 -34.98 29.55 -17.71
N LEU A 481 -35.68 30.39 -16.94
CA LEU A 481 -36.25 30.01 -15.64
C LEU A 481 -37.20 28.81 -15.72
N SER A 482 -38.08 28.77 -16.73
CA SER A 482 -39.01 27.65 -16.94
C SER A 482 -38.30 26.34 -17.30
N THR A 483 -37.15 26.43 -17.98
CA THR A 483 -36.31 25.27 -18.31
C THR A 483 -35.56 24.77 -17.07
N GLU A 484 -34.98 25.68 -16.29
CA GLU A 484 -34.21 25.38 -15.09
C GLU A 484 -35.08 24.84 -13.95
N ILE A 485 -36.29 25.37 -13.74
CA ILE A 485 -37.27 24.84 -12.78
C ILE A 485 -37.59 23.37 -13.11
N ARG A 486 -37.90 23.07 -14.38
CA ARG A 486 -38.16 21.70 -14.86
C ARG A 486 -36.94 20.79 -14.70
N ARG A 487 -35.73 21.29 -14.99
CA ARG A 487 -34.47 20.54 -14.81
C ARG A 487 -34.30 20.11 -13.35
N VAL A 488 -34.32 21.07 -12.42
CA VAL A 488 -34.15 20.87 -10.98
C VAL A 488 -35.25 19.97 -10.40
N HIS A 489 -36.52 20.19 -10.79
CA HIS A 489 -37.64 19.33 -10.38
C HIS A 489 -37.46 17.88 -10.86
N SER A 490 -36.98 17.67 -12.10
CA SER A 490 -36.69 16.33 -12.62
C SER A 490 -35.53 15.64 -11.86
N GLU A 491 -34.50 16.38 -11.47
CA GLU A 491 -33.33 15.85 -10.76
C GLU A 491 -33.64 15.54 -9.30
N GLU A 492 -34.34 16.43 -8.59
CA GLU A 492 -34.79 16.16 -7.22
C GLU A 492 -35.81 15.01 -7.18
N SER A 493 -36.67 14.88 -8.19
CA SER A 493 -37.55 13.72 -8.36
C SER A 493 -36.76 12.42 -8.57
N LYS A 494 -35.75 12.42 -9.46
CA LYS A 494 -34.86 11.25 -9.67
C LYS A 494 -34.10 10.85 -8.40
N LYS A 495 -33.61 11.82 -7.62
CA LYS A 495 -32.89 11.55 -6.35
C LYS A 495 -33.79 10.96 -5.26
N LYS A 496 -35.04 11.43 -5.15
CA LYS A 496 -35.94 11.10 -4.03
C LYS A 496 -36.89 9.94 -4.33
N ASN A 497 -37.39 9.84 -5.57
CA ASN A 497 -38.40 8.87 -5.99
C ASN A 497 -38.09 8.29 -7.40
N PRO A 498 -36.95 7.59 -7.61
CA PRO A 498 -36.53 7.09 -8.92
C PRO A 498 -37.47 6.08 -9.58
N SER A 499 -38.47 5.56 -8.86
CA SER A 499 -39.38 4.50 -9.32
C SER A 499 -40.81 4.99 -9.64
N LEU A 500 -41.07 6.30 -9.53
CA LEU A 500 -42.37 6.90 -9.88
C LEU A 500 -42.26 7.71 -11.18
N PRO A 501 -43.34 7.83 -11.98
CA PRO A 501 -43.38 8.80 -13.07
C PRO A 501 -43.17 10.23 -12.51
N PRO A 502 -42.54 11.15 -13.27
CA PRO A 502 -42.34 12.52 -12.82
C PRO A 502 -43.68 13.18 -12.44
N ALA A 503 -43.77 13.71 -11.23
CA ALA A 503 -44.92 14.50 -10.81
C ALA A 503 -45.00 15.78 -11.66
N GLU A 504 -46.21 16.22 -12.00
CA GLU A 504 -46.41 17.42 -12.83
C GLU A 504 -45.78 18.66 -12.18
N ASP A 505 -45.04 19.43 -12.99
CA ASP A 505 -44.38 20.66 -12.55
C ASP A 505 -45.35 21.84 -12.60
N HIS A 506 -46.20 21.90 -11.58
CA HIS A 506 -47.19 22.98 -11.43
C HIS A 506 -46.56 24.38 -11.30
N TYR A 507 -45.24 24.53 -11.07
CA TYR A 507 -44.60 25.85 -10.94
C TYR A 507 -44.13 26.42 -12.28
N ALA A 508 -43.56 25.59 -13.16
CA ALA A 508 -43.19 26.03 -14.50
C ALA A 508 -44.42 26.57 -15.28
N GLU A 509 -45.58 25.93 -15.11
CA GLU A 509 -46.83 26.36 -15.75
C GLU A 509 -47.41 27.64 -15.15
N LYS A 510 -47.31 27.82 -13.82
CA LYS A 510 -47.69 29.08 -13.15
C LYS A 510 -46.81 30.25 -13.56
N LEU A 511 -45.50 30.03 -13.70
CA LEU A 511 -44.57 31.06 -14.19
C LEU A 511 -44.83 31.42 -15.66
N TYR A 512 -45.21 30.44 -16.48
CA TYR A 512 -45.68 30.68 -17.84
C TYR A 512 -46.98 31.52 -17.86
N GLY A 513 -47.93 31.25 -16.95
CA GLY A 513 -49.15 32.06 -16.78
C GLY A 513 -48.86 33.54 -16.51
N VAL A 514 -47.94 33.85 -15.59
CA VAL A 514 -47.49 35.24 -15.33
C VAL A 514 -46.79 35.85 -16.54
N THR A 515 -45.90 35.09 -17.19
CA THR A 515 -45.20 35.51 -18.41
C THR A 515 -46.20 35.91 -19.50
N HIS A 516 -47.22 35.09 -19.73
CA HIS A 516 -48.26 35.30 -20.75
C HIS A 516 -49.18 36.49 -20.41
N ALA A 517 -49.57 36.66 -19.14
CA ALA A 517 -50.35 37.82 -18.71
C ALA A 517 -49.58 39.14 -18.91
N LEU A 518 -48.28 39.17 -18.56
CA LEU A 518 -47.40 40.31 -18.80
C LEU A 518 -47.15 40.54 -20.29
N GLU A 519 -47.03 39.47 -21.09
CA GLU A 519 -46.86 39.54 -22.54
C GLU A 519 -48.06 40.22 -23.23
N LEU A 520 -49.29 39.84 -22.86
CA LEU A 520 -50.52 40.45 -23.39
C LEU A 520 -50.63 41.94 -23.03
N LEU A 521 -50.29 42.29 -21.79
CA LEU A 521 -50.27 43.67 -21.31
C LEU A 521 -49.28 44.54 -22.10
N LEU A 522 -48.04 44.07 -22.27
CA LEU A 522 -46.99 44.77 -23.01
C LEU A 522 -47.30 44.88 -24.50
N GLU A 523 -47.86 43.83 -25.11
CA GLU A 523 -48.27 43.87 -26.52
C GLU A 523 -49.43 44.84 -26.77
N HIS A 524 -50.40 44.90 -25.86
CA HIS A 524 -51.49 45.85 -25.94
C HIS A 524 -50.98 47.31 -25.84
N ILE A 525 -50.12 47.61 -24.88
CA ILE A 525 -49.46 48.93 -24.74
C ILE A 525 -48.68 49.28 -26.03
N SER A 526 -47.90 48.34 -26.58
CA SER A 526 -47.14 48.55 -27.82
C SER A 526 -48.00 48.76 -29.06
N ARG A 527 -49.17 48.11 -29.14
CA ARG A 527 -50.08 48.19 -30.29
C ARG A 527 -50.93 49.46 -30.27
N GLU A 528 -51.56 49.77 -29.13
CA GLU A 528 -52.42 50.95 -29.00
C GLU A 528 -51.62 52.25 -28.84
N LYS A 529 -50.35 52.16 -28.42
CA LYS A 529 -49.42 53.27 -28.15
C LYS A 529 -49.94 54.31 -27.15
N ARG A 530 -50.91 53.91 -26.34
CA ARG A 530 -51.60 54.71 -25.32
C ARG A 530 -52.13 53.78 -24.23
N PHE A 531 -52.46 54.36 -23.09
CA PHE A 531 -53.15 53.67 -22.01
C PHE A 531 -54.67 53.84 -22.19
N ASP A 532 -55.41 52.74 -22.25
CA ASP A 532 -56.84 52.70 -22.56
C ASP A 532 -57.64 52.13 -21.38
N ARG A 533 -58.97 52.15 -21.50
CA ARG A 533 -59.90 51.57 -20.52
C ARG A 533 -59.77 50.04 -20.28
N ARG A 534 -58.95 49.31 -21.04
CA ARG A 534 -58.73 47.86 -20.91
C ARG A 534 -57.47 47.55 -20.11
N LEU A 535 -56.56 48.52 -19.95
CA LEU A 535 -55.37 48.38 -19.10
C LEU A 535 -55.69 47.84 -17.68
N PRO A 536 -56.71 48.34 -16.94
CA PRO A 536 -57.00 47.82 -15.60
C PRO A 536 -57.39 46.33 -15.61
N GLU A 537 -58.18 45.89 -16.58
CA GLU A 537 -58.61 44.50 -16.74
C GLU A 537 -57.42 43.56 -17.06
N MET A 538 -56.38 44.08 -17.73
CA MET A 538 -55.14 43.34 -17.97
C MET A 538 -54.22 43.33 -16.74
N LEU A 539 -54.20 44.40 -15.95
CA LEU A 539 -53.49 44.46 -14.67
C LEU A 539 -54.13 43.52 -13.62
N ASP A 540 -55.46 43.42 -13.59
CA ASP A 540 -56.18 42.46 -12.74
C ASP A 540 -55.80 41.01 -13.06
N LYS A 541 -55.67 40.65 -14.35
CA LYS A 541 -55.23 39.32 -14.80
C LYS A 541 -53.76 39.05 -14.50
N LEU A 542 -52.90 40.07 -14.56
CA LEU A 542 -51.51 39.96 -14.12
C LEU A 542 -51.43 39.72 -12.60
N ALA A 543 -52.20 40.46 -11.80
CA ALA A 543 -52.29 40.29 -10.36
C ALA A 543 -52.81 38.89 -9.97
N GLU A 544 -53.83 38.39 -10.66
CA GLU A 544 -54.35 37.03 -10.47
C GLU A 544 -53.29 35.96 -10.76
N ALA A 545 -52.58 36.07 -11.90
CA ALA A 545 -51.50 35.14 -12.26
C ALA A 545 -50.33 35.19 -11.25
N VAL A 546 -49.95 36.38 -10.76
CA VAL A 546 -48.91 36.56 -9.74
C VAL A 546 -49.37 35.98 -8.39
N GLY A 547 -50.64 36.15 -8.03
CA GLY A 547 -51.24 35.46 -6.89
C GLY A 547 -51.18 33.94 -7.03
N ALA A 548 -51.41 33.41 -8.23
CA ALA A 548 -51.40 31.98 -8.51
C ALA A 548 -50.00 31.33 -8.39
N LEU A 549 -48.89 32.07 -8.53
CA LEU A 549 -47.53 31.57 -8.26
C LEU A 549 -47.39 31.06 -6.81
N ARG A 550 -48.10 31.66 -5.85
CA ARG A 550 -48.07 31.26 -4.45
C ARG A 550 -48.83 29.94 -4.26
N PRO A 551 -48.25 28.92 -3.60
CA PRO A 551 -48.99 27.72 -3.22
C PRO A 551 -49.93 28.01 -2.04
N GLU A 552 -51.14 27.47 -2.07
CA GLU A 552 -52.24 27.74 -1.13
C GLU A 552 -51.86 27.64 0.37
N LYS A 553 -50.90 26.76 0.69
CA LYS A 553 -50.54 26.38 2.06
C LYS A 553 -49.29 27.08 2.62
N PHE A 554 -48.67 28.01 1.88
CA PHE A 554 -47.50 28.75 2.36
C PHE A 554 -47.75 30.27 2.43
N ALA A 555 -46.99 30.95 3.28
CA ALA A 555 -47.05 32.40 3.47
C ALA A 555 -46.31 33.20 2.37
N LYS A 556 -45.43 32.53 1.61
CA LYS A 556 -44.53 33.09 0.59
C LYS A 556 -44.47 32.16 -0.62
N VAL A 557 -43.87 32.63 -1.73
CA VAL A 557 -43.49 31.74 -2.83
C VAL A 557 -42.21 30.99 -2.40
N THR A 558 -42.05 29.74 -2.83
CA THR A 558 -41.14 28.79 -2.15
C THR A 558 -39.65 28.99 -2.42
N THR A 559 -39.24 30.01 -3.19
CA THR A 559 -37.83 30.38 -3.39
C THR A 559 -37.65 31.90 -3.43
N PRO A 560 -36.51 32.46 -2.99
CA PRO A 560 -36.25 33.90 -3.06
C PRO A 560 -36.31 34.50 -4.48
N ILE A 561 -36.03 33.69 -5.51
CA ILE A 561 -36.11 34.12 -6.92
C ILE A 561 -37.57 34.29 -7.32
N LEU A 562 -38.47 33.38 -6.94
CA LEU A 562 -39.89 33.49 -7.26
C LEU A 562 -40.61 34.54 -6.40
N ASP A 563 -40.22 34.71 -5.13
CA ASP A 563 -40.62 35.87 -4.31
C ASP A 563 -40.22 37.18 -5.01
N GLY A 564 -38.99 37.28 -5.54
CA GLY A 564 -38.51 38.46 -6.26
C GLY A 564 -39.22 38.73 -7.60
N VAL A 565 -39.58 37.68 -8.36
CA VAL A 565 -40.41 37.81 -9.57
C VAL A 565 -41.82 38.30 -9.23
N ALA A 566 -42.43 37.76 -8.17
CA ALA A 566 -43.74 38.20 -7.71
C ALA A 566 -43.72 39.65 -7.20
N GLU A 567 -42.71 40.04 -6.41
CA GLU A 567 -42.54 41.43 -5.92
C GLU A 567 -42.28 42.42 -7.07
N ALA A 568 -41.51 42.03 -8.09
CA ALA A 568 -41.28 42.86 -9.27
C ALA A 568 -42.57 43.08 -10.09
N ALA A 569 -43.39 42.03 -10.25
CA ALA A 569 -44.66 42.12 -10.97
C ALA A 569 -45.72 42.92 -10.19
N ASP A 570 -45.83 42.71 -8.87
CA ASP A 570 -46.68 43.48 -7.94
C ASP A 570 -46.36 44.98 -7.96
N LYS A 571 -45.07 45.34 -7.96
CA LYS A 571 -44.61 46.73 -8.10
C LYS A 571 -44.93 47.31 -9.47
N PHE A 572 -44.64 46.58 -10.55
CA PHE A 572 -44.91 47.01 -11.92
C PHE A 572 -46.42 47.23 -12.17
N GLU A 573 -47.25 46.35 -11.63
CA GLU A 573 -48.71 46.47 -11.66
C GLU A 573 -49.18 47.76 -10.95
N LYS A 574 -48.69 48.00 -9.73
CA LYS A 574 -49.05 49.19 -8.94
C LYS A 574 -48.66 50.50 -9.60
N GLU A 575 -47.45 50.58 -10.16
CA GLU A 575 -47.01 51.75 -10.93
C GLU A 575 -47.93 52.00 -12.14
N LEU A 576 -48.27 50.95 -12.90
CA LEU A 576 -49.19 51.08 -14.06
C LEU A 576 -50.64 51.44 -13.66
N ARG A 577 -51.09 51.14 -12.43
CA ARG A 577 -52.39 51.63 -11.92
C ARG A 577 -52.41 53.12 -11.57
N THR A 578 -51.25 53.80 -11.49
CA THR A 578 -51.20 55.26 -11.28
C THR A 578 -51.46 56.07 -12.56
N VAL A 579 -51.45 55.41 -13.72
CA VAL A 579 -51.45 56.05 -15.04
C VAL A 579 -52.82 56.66 -15.36
N TYR A 580 -52.81 57.91 -15.84
CA TYR A 580 -54.02 58.62 -16.23
C TYR A 580 -54.68 57.98 -17.47
N ILE A 581 -55.90 57.49 -17.28
CA ILE A 581 -56.81 57.05 -18.34
C ILE A 581 -58.01 58.01 -18.37
N SER A 582 -58.38 58.51 -19.55
CA SER A 582 -59.50 59.43 -19.71
C SER A 582 -60.84 58.74 -19.39
N THR A 583 -61.68 59.37 -18.57
CA THR A 583 -63.05 58.94 -18.23
C THR A 583 -63.95 58.74 -19.46
N TYR A 584 -63.58 59.31 -20.60
CA TYR A 584 -64.32 59.23 -21.86
C TYR A 584 -63.73 58.23 -22.87
N ASP A 585 -62.61 57.56 -22.56
CA ASP A 585 -62.00 56.59 -23.48
C ASP A 585 -62.97 55.43 -23.77
N GLY A 586 -63.13 55.11 -25.06
CA GLY A 586 -64.08 54.10 -25.54
C GLY A 586 -65.57 54.39 -25.32
N ALA A 587 -65.98 55.53 -24.74
CA ALA A 587 -67.39 55.79 -24.36
C ALA A 587 -68.40 55.73 -25.54
N PHE A 588 -67.91 56.03 -26.75
CA PHE A 588 -68.67 56.01 -28.01
C PHE A 588 -68.33 54.81 -28.93
N GLU A 589 -67.45 53.91 -28.51
CA GLU A 589 -67.05 52.71 -29.28
C GLU A 589 -68.27 51.82 -29.54
N GLY A 590 -68.54 51.49 -30.82
CA GLY A 590 -69.71 50.69 -31.22
C GLY A 590 -71.09 51.34 -31.07
N ARG A 591 -71.18 52.62 -30.64
CA ARG A 591 -72.47 53.33 -30.53
C ARG A 591 -72.96 53.77 -31.91
N VAL A 592 -74.12 53.28 -32.35
CA VAL A 592 -74.81 53.86 -33.52
C VAL A 592 -75.35 55.23 -33.13
N LEU A 593 -74.92 56.29 -33.82
CA LEU A 593 -75.34 57.67 -33.54
C LEU A 593 -76.64 58.08 -34.26
N TYR A 594 -77.01 57.38 -35.34
CA TYR A 594 -78.22 57.68 -36.11
C TYR A 594 -78.87 56.39 -36.61
N HIS A 595 -80.15 56.19 -36.30
CA HIS A 595 -80.91 55.06 -36.80
C HIS A 595 -81.58 55.43 -38.13
N GLU A 596 -80.90 55.13 -39.24
CA GLU A 596 -81.35 55.47 -40.59
C GLU A 596 -82.79 54.99 -40.90
N GLY A 597 -83.10 53.73 -40.56
CA GLY A 597 -84.45 53.16 -40.71
C GLY A 597 -85.54 53.77 -39.82
N LYS A 598 -85.18 54.62 -38.84
CA LYS A 598 -86.12 55.41 -38.02
C LYS A 598 -86.01 56.92 -38.25
N LYS A 599 -85.00 57.38 -39.01
CA LYS A 599 -84.60 58.79 -39.20
C LYS A 599 -84.46 59.59 -37.89
N VAL A 600 -83.93 58.96 -36.85
CA VAL A 600 -83.81 59.54 -35.50
C VAL A 600 -82.39 59.32 -34.95
N TYR A 601 -81.81 60.37 -34.37
CA TYR A 601 -80.56 60.33 -33.61
C TYR A 601 -80.74 59.56 -32.30
N THR A 602 -79.73 58.79 -31.91
CA THR A 602 -79.79 58.03 -30.65
C THR A 602 -79.54 58.95 -29.44
N PRO A 603 -79.96 58.55 -28.22
CA PRO A 603 -79.61 59.26 -26.99
C PRO A 603 -78.09 59.46 -26.83
N GLU A 604 -77.31 58.52 -27.35
CA GLU A 604 -75.84 58.54 -27.39
C GLU A 604 -75.30 59.64 -28.31
N ALA A 605 -75.97 59.94 -29.44
CA ALA A 605 -75.63 61.08 -30.29
C ALA A 605 -75.96 62.41 -29.65
N THR A 606 -77.10 62.51 -28.95
CA THR A 606 -77.42 63.70 -28.13
C THR A 606 -76.36 63.93 -27.06
N LYS A 607 -75.91 62.87 -26.36
CA LYS A 607 -74.79 62.95 -25.40
C LYS A 607 -73.47 63.34 -26.07
N CYS A 608 -73.17 62.81 -27.26
CA CYS A 608 -71.98 63.17 -28.03
C CYS A 608 -72.00 64.66 -28.43
N ALA A 609 -73.14 65.18 -28.89
CA ALA A 609 -73.33 66.59 -29.19
C ALA A 609 -73.19 67.48 -27.93
N PHE A 610 -73.72 67.06 -26.78
CA PHE A 610 -73.50 67.76 -25.51
C PHE A 610 -72.02 67.76 -25.09
N VAL A 611 -71.31 66.63 -25.21
CA VAL A 611 -69.87 66.57 -24.92
C VAL A 611 -69.08 67.48 -25.87
N LEU A 612 -69.42 67.50 -27.16
CA LEU A 612 -68.83 68.43 -28.12
C LEU A 612 -69.12 69.90 -27.74
N LEU A 613 -70.34 70.24 -27.34
CA LEU A 613 -70.68 71.59 -26.89
C LEU A 613 -69.93 71.99 -25.62
N THR A 614 -69.80 71.10 -24.63
CA THR A 614 -68.99 71.36 -23.42
C THR A 614 -67.52 71.56 -23.77
N ILE A 615 -66.93 70.67 -24.59
CA ILE A 615 -65.53 70.81 -25.03
C ILE A 615 -65.34 72.09 -25.85
N THR A 616 -66.31 72.47 -26.70
CA THR A 616 -66.23 73.71 -27.49
C THR A 616 -66.34 74.94 -26.61
N ASP A 617 -67.19 74.92 -25.56
CA ASP A 617 -67.31 76.01 -24.58
C ASP A 617 -66.06 76.13 -23.69
N THR A 618 -65.47 75.03 -23.23
CA THR A 618 -64.18 75.04 -22.53
C THR A 618 -63.06 75.54 -23.45
N LEU A 619 -62.86 74.94 -24.63
CA LEU A 619 -61.85 75.42 -25.58
C LEU A 619 -62.07 76.87 -25.99
N PHE A 620 -63.31 77.33 -26.13
CA PHE A 620 -63.59 78.73 -26.42
C PHE A 620 -63.22 79.65 -25.25
N ARG A 621 -63.51 79.27 -23.99
CA ARG A 621 -63.04 80.01 -22.81
C ARG A 621 -61.52 80.04 -22.76
N ASP A 622 -60.88 78.88 -22.75
CA ASP A 622 -59.43 78.74 -22.57
C ASP A 622 -58.64 79.44 -23.70
N LEU A 623 -59.09 79.30 -24.97
CA LEU A 623 -58.47 80.00 -26.11
C LEU A 623 -58.82 81.48 -26.14
N ASN A 624 -59.97 81.92 -25.61
CA ASN A 624 -60.30 83.34 -25.50
C ASN A 624 -59.58 84.02 -24.32
N GLU A 625 -59.37 83.31 -23.22
CA GLU A 625 -58.53 83.71 -22.09
C GLU A 625 -57.08 83.85 -22.56
N LEU A 626 -56.54 82.82 -23.22
CA LEU A 626 -55.24 82.88 -23.90
C LEU A 626 -55.16 84.05 -24.90
N ARG A 627 -56.21 84.30 -25.68
CA ARG A 627 -56.29 85.43 -26.62
C ARG A 627 -56.29 86.79 -25.91
N MET A 628 -57.01 86.95 -24.81
CA MET A 628 -57.04 88.19 -24.03
C MET A 628 -55.69 88.42 -23.35
N HIS A 629 -55.11 87.43 -22.67
CA HIS A 629 -53.76 87.58 -22.09
C HIS A 629 -52.71 87.90 -23.18
N CYS A 630 -52.75 87.23 -24.35
CA CYS A 630 -51.88 87.56 -25.49
C CYS A 630 -52.14 88.95 -26.14
N ALA A 631 -53.28 89.59 -25.88
CA ALA A 631 -53.62 90.89 -26.44
C ALA A 631 -53.42 92.05 -25.45
N ASP A 632 -53.78 91.84 -24.18
CA ASP A 632 -53.94 92.86 -23.15
C ASP A 632 -52.84 92.84 -22.07
N GLU A 633 -52.12 91.72 -21.87
CA GLU A 633 -51.07 91.58 -20.84
C GLU A 633 -49.69 91.14 -21.36
N TRP A 634 -49.63 90.30 -22.39
CA TRP A 634 -48.39 89.70 -22.91
C TRP A 634 -47.94 90.30 -24.25
N SER A 635 -48.61 91.37 -24.70
CA SER A 635 -48.28 92.14 -25.90
C SER A 635 -47.26 93.25 -25.66
N ASP A 636 -47.14 93.74 -24.42
CA ASP A 636 -46.28 94.85 -23.97
C ASP A 636 -44.98 94.39 -23.27
N LYS A 637 -44.43 93.22 -23.64
CA LYS A 637 -43.14 92.68 -23.14
C LYS A 637 -42.31 91.95 -24.20
#